data_AF-A0A623ELG5-F1
#
_entry.id   AF-A0A623ELG5-F1
#
_cell.length_a   1.000
_cell.length_b   1.000
_cell.length_c   1.000
_cell.angle_alpha   90.00
_cell.angle_beta   90.00
_cell.angle_gamma   90.00
#
_symmetry.space_group_name_H-M   'P 1'
#
loop_
_entity.id
_entity.type
_entity.pdbx_description
1 polymer ?
#
loop_
_entity_poly.entity_id
_entity_poly.type
_entity_poly.pdbx_seq_one_letter_code
_entity_poly.pdbx_strand_id
1 'polypeptide(L)'
;MNRFIMANSQQCLGCHACEVACVMAHNDERHVLTSQRYQPRITVIKHQHQRSAVTCHHCEDAPCARSCPNGAIAHINDSVQVNAQKCIGCKSCVVACPFGTMQMVLTPVAPNQFKASAHKCDLCQGREQGPACVENCPADALQLVTEDSLTRLAKTRRLRTARQEIRPWHTVDTQHSGTASSKVERMQATPPRGEPDKLAIEARKTTFEEIYLPFRAAQAEREAARCLTCGEHSICEWTCPLHNHIPQWIELVKAGDIDAAVELSHQTNCLPEITGRVCPQDRLCEGACTLRDEYGAVTIGNIERYISDHALSKGWRPDLSDVQKSDKRVAIIGAGPAGLACADVLARHGVSATVYDRHPEIGGLLTFGIPAFKLDKSLLARRREIFSAMGIRFELNCEVGKDISLETLLESYDAVFVGVGTYRSMKADLPNEDAPGVYDALPFLIANTKQVMGLPASPDEPFIDTAGLNVVVLGGGDTAMDCVRTALRHGAANVTCAYRRDEANMPGSKKEVKNAREEGANFEFNVQPVELVLDTHGRASGIRFLRTRLGEPDGQGRRRPVPVPDSEFVMPADAVIMAFGFHPHGMSWLESHGVKVDNWGRIAASVESEFRYQTSNPKIFAGGDAVRGADLVVTAMAEGRHAAQGILDWLAK
;
A
#
# COMPACT_ATOMS: atom_id res chain seq x y z
N MET A 1 -42.62 12.52 4.79
CA MET A 1 -41.55 12.70 5.82
C MET A 1 -40.21 12.39 5.18
N ASN A 2 -39.15 13.14 5.48
CA ASN A 2 -37.83 12.91 4.92
C ASN A 2 -37.26 11.54 5.32
N ARG A 3 -36.60 10.91 4.35
CA ARG A 3 -35.87 9.67 4.52
C ARG A 3 -34.47 9.95 5.07
N PHE A 4 -33.95 9.06 5.89
CA PHE A 4 -32.60 9.18 6.43
C PHE A 4 -32.02 7.82 6.81
N ILE A 5 -30.71 7.77 7.03
CA ILE A 5 -30.04 6.54 7.46
C ILE A 5 -29.87 6.59 8.98
N MET A 6 -30.36 5.57 9.68
CA MET A 6 -30.15 5.38 11.11
C MET A 6 -29.02 4.39 11.34
N ALA A 7 -28.13 4.69 12.28
CA ALA A 7 -27.04 3.82 12.71
C ALA A 7 -27.30 3.24 14.10
N ASN A 8 -27.15 1.92 14.24
CA ASN A 8 -27.17 1.21 15.51
C ASN A 8 -25.74 1.00 16.01
N SER A 9 -25.34 1.79 17.01
CA SER A 9 -23.99 1.71 17.59
C SER A 9 -23.70 0.40 18.33
N GLN A 10 -24.72 -0.36 18.74
CA GLN A 10 -24.54 -1.67 19.38
C GLN A 10 -24.20 -2.78 18.37
N GLN A 11 -24.53 -2.59 17.10
CA GLN A 11 -24.27 -3.55 16.01
C GLN A 11 -23.10 -3.13 15.11
N CYS A 12 -22.68 -1.86 15.17
CA CYS A 12 -21.64 -1.34 14.31
C CYS A 12 -20.27 -1.95 14.64
N LEU A 13 -19.65 -2.60 13.65
CA LEU A 13 -18.29 -3.13 13.76
C LEU A 13 -17.19 -2.06 13.70
N GLY A 14 -17.52 -0.87 13.20
CA GLY A 14 -16.52 0.15 12.87
C GLY A 14 -15.60 -0.29 11.73
N CYS A 15 -16.13 -1.01 10.74
CA CYS A 15 -15.33 -1.66 9.69
C CYS A 15 -15.05 -0.79 8.46
N HIS A 16 -15.63 0.41 8.38
CA HIS A 16 -15.50 1.35 7.26
C HIS A 16 -16.02 0.85 5.89
N ALA A 17 -16.60 -0.36 5.79
CA ALA A 17 -17.17 -0.86 4.53
C ALA A 17 -18.27 0.06 3.95
N CYS A 18 -19.05 0.70 4.81
CA CYS A 18 -20.06 1.67 4.40
C CYS A 18 -19.46 2.94 3.77
N GLU A 19 -18.22 3.32 4.13
CA GLU A 19 -17.51 4.43 3.50
C GLU A 19 -17.01 4.04 2.11
N VAL A 20 -16.39 2.86 2.00
CA VAL A 20 -15.88 2.31 0.73
C VAL A 20 -17.01 2.18 -0.28
N ALA A 21 -18.10 1.51 0.10
CA ALA A 21 -19.28 1.36 -0.74
C ALA A 21 -19.90 2.72 -1.13
N CYS A 22 -19.90 3.69 -0.22
CA CYS A 22 -20.35 5.05 -0.54
C CYS A 22 -19.45 5.70 -1.59
N VAL A 23 -18.13 5.56 -1.53
CA VAL A 23 -17.23 6.14 -2.53
C VAL A 23 -17.43 5.47 -3.89
N MET A 24 -17.49 4.13 -3.91
CA MET A 24 -17.65 3.36 -5.15
C MET A 24 -18.97 3.67 -5.86
N ALA A 25 -20.08 3.72 -5.12
CA ALA A 25 -21.39 4.05 -5.71
C ALA A 25 -21.46 5.44 -6.35
N HIS A 26 -20.56 6.36 -5.97
CA HIS A 26 -20.46 7.70 -6.56
C HIS A 26 -19.30 7.82 -7.57
N ASN A 27 -18.74 6.69 -7.98
CA ASN A 27 -17.67 6.57 -8.95
C ASN A 27 -17.91 5.34 -9.85
N ASP A 28 -19.15 5.18 -10.32
CA ASP A 28 -19.57 4.13 -11.25
C ASP A 28 -19.26 2.70 -10.77
N GLU A 29 -19.44 2.45 -9.47
CA GLU A 29 -19.14 1.18 -8.80
C GLU A 29 -17.66 0.76 -8.93
N ARG A 30 -16.74 1.74 -9.05
CA ARG A 30 -15.29 1.52 -9.15
C ARG A 30 -14.54 2.18 -8.01
N HIS A 31 -13.43 1.56 -7.61
CA HIS A 31 -12.45 2.19 -6.72
C HIS A 31 -11.89 3.48 -7.34
N VAL A 32 -11.71 4.49 -6.50
CA VAL A 32 -10.99 5.72 -6.87
C VAL A 32 -9.50 5.49 -6.77
N LEU A 33 -8.68 6.00 -7.68
CA LEU A 33 -7.26 5.65 -7.71
C LEU A 33 -6.36 6.56 -6.85
N THR A 34 -6.96 7.55 -6.18
CA THR A 34 -6.25 8.54 -5.36
C THR A 34 -6.98 8.79 -4.05
N SER A 35 -6.22 9.07 -2.98
CA SER A 35 -6.79 9.38 -1.68
C SER A 35 -7.59 10.69 -1.68
N GLN A 36 -7.23 11.65 -2.54
CA GLN A 36 -7.99 12.90 -2.68
C GLN A 36 -9.41 12.67 -3.21
N ARG A 37 -9.62 11.63 -4.03
CA ARG A 37 -10.93 11.26 -4.56
C ARG A 37 -11.73 10.35 -3.61
N TYR A 38 -11.10 9.81 -2.55
CA TYR A 38 -11.79 9.03 -1.53
C TYR A 38 -12.57 9.94 -0.59
N GLN A 39 -13.81 10.27 -1.00
CA GLN A 39 -14.66 11.26 -0.33
C GLN A 39 -16.00 10.60 0.07
N PRO A 40 -16.03 9.81 1.15
CA PRO A 40 -17.25 9.17 1.59
C PRO A 40 -18.24 10.21 2.14
N ARG A 41 -19.54 10.00 1.91
CA ARG A 41 -20.64 10.85 2.40
C ARG A 41 -21.22 10.42 3.75
N ILE A 42 -20.57 9.43 4.35
CA ILE A 42 -20.84 8.82 5.64
C ILE A 42 -19.47 8.65 6.32
N THR A 43 -19.40 8.82 7.64
CA THR A 43 -18.11 8.69 8.34
C THR A 43 -18.26 7.78 9.54
N VAL A 44 -17.41 6.77 9.65
CA VAL A 44 -17.33 5.87 10.79
C VAL A 44 -16.42 6.49 11.83
N ILE A 45 -16.94 6.57 13.05
CA ILE A 45 -16.16 6.94 14.23
C ILE A 45 -15.91 5.66 15.01
N LYS A 46 -14.63 5.41 15.28
CA LYS A 46 -14.15 4.37 16.18
C LYS A 46 -13.28 5.02 17.25
N HIS A 47 -13.72 4.94 18.50
CA HIS A 47 -12.93 5.38 19.65
C HIS A 47 -13.08 4.37 20.79
N GLN A 48 -11.97 3.70 21.13
CA GLN A 48 -11.98 2.59 22.08
C GLN A 48 -13.04 1.54 21.68
N HIS A 49 -14.06 1.34 22.51
CA HIS A 49 -15.14 0.36 22.29
C HIS A 49 -16.37 0.98 21.61
N GLN A 50 -16.40 2.31 21.44
CA GLN A 50 -17.51 3.01 20.80
C GLN A 50 -17.31 3.03 19.29
N ARG A 51 -18.33 2.56 18.58
CA ARG A 51 -18.35 2.40 17.12
C ARG A 51 -19.69 2.87 16.61
N SER A 52 -19.70 3.81 15.68
CA SER A 52 -20.92 4.21 14.99
C SER A 52 -20.59 4.90 13.67
N ALA A 53 -21.52 4.85 12.72
CA ALA A 53 -21.46 5.73 11.57
C ALA A 53 -22.23 7.01 11.87
N VAL A 54 -21.65 8.14 11.49
CA VAL A 54 -22.29 9.46 11.50
C VAL A 54 -23.00 9.64 10.16
N THR A 55 -24.32 9.82 10.21
CA THR A 55 -25.19 9.86 9.03
C THR A 55 -25.90 11.20 8.93
N CYS A 56 -26.16 11.65 7.70
CA CYS A 56 -27.03 12.81 7.50
C CYS A 56 -28.48 12.43 7.81
N HIS A 57 -29.15 13.22 8.64
CA HIS A 57 -30.54 12.98 9.02
C HIS A 57 -31.57 13.58 8.05
N HIS A 58 -31.13 14.27 7.00
CA HIS A 58 -32.00 14.97 6.03
C HIS A 58 -33.17 15.69 6.73
N CYS A 59 -32.85 16.47 7.76
CA CYS A 59 -33.84 17.04 8.70
C CYS A 59 -34.98 17.75 7.98
N GLU A 60 -36.20 17.61 8.50
CA GLU A 60 -37.36 18.36 7.98
C GLU A 60 -37.15 19.87 8.09
N ASP A 61 -36.67 20.33 9.25
CA ASP A 61 -36.24 21.71 9.43
C ASP A 61 -34.71 21.82 9.26
N ALA A 62 -34.23 21.67 8.02
CA ALA A 62 -32.81 21.58 7.71
C ALA A 62 -32.03 22.89 7.96
N PRO A 63 -31.19 22.99 9.02
CA PRO A 63 -30.41 24.22 9.28
C PRO A 63 -29.40 24.51 8.16
N CYS A 64 -28.86 23.46 7.54
CA CYS A 64 -27.96 23.59 6.40
C CYS A 64 -28.65 24.25 5.19
N ALA A 65 -29.93 23.95 4.93
CA ALA A 65 -30.71 24.60 3.87
C ALA A 65 -31.02 26.07 4.20
N ARG A 66 -31.51 26.35 5.41
CA ARG A 66 -31.82 27.72 5.87
C ARG A 66 -30.60 28.64 5.86
N SER A 67 -29.43 28.10 6.23
CA SER A 67 -28.17 28.85 6.24
C SER A 67 -27.56 29.05 4.84
N CYS A 68 -28.13 28.49 3.78
CA CYS A 68 -27.56 28.55 2.44
C CYS A 68 -27.96 29.85 1.72
N PRO A 69 -27.05 30.83 1.55
CA PRO A 69 -27.41 32.14 1.00
C PRO A 69 -27.76 32.09 -0.49
N ASN A 70 -27.25 31.09 -1.22
CA ASN A 70 -27.42 30.99 -2.68
C ASN A 70 -28.47 29.93 -3.09
N GLY A 71 -29.24 29.40 -2.13
CA GLY A 71 -30.26 28.38 -2.40
C GLY A 71 -29.72 27.09 -3.03
N ALA A 72 -28.45 26.76 -2.76
CA ALA A 72 -27.80 25.55 -3.28
C ALA A 72 -28.24 24.28 -2.54
N ILE A 73 -28.90 24.41 -1.39
CA ILE A 73 -29.37 23.29 -0.58
C ILE A 73 -30.89 23.40 -0.46
N ALA A 74 -31.62 22.36 -0.85
CA ALA A 74 -33.08 22.37 -0.91
C ALA A 74 -33.67 20.98 -0.61
N HIS A 75 -34.96 20.94 -0.28
CA HIS A 75 -35.71 19.70 -0.12
C HIS A 75 -36.14 19.17 -1.50
N ILE A 76 -35.77 17.93 -1.81
CA ILE A 76 -36.06 17.24 -3.06
C ILE A 76 -36.37 15.77 -2.74
N ASN A 77 -37.54 15.27 -3.15
CA ASN A 77 -37.94 13.86 -3.04
C ASN A 77 -37.72 13.26 -1.64
N ASP A 78 -38.35 13.88 -0.63
CA ASP A 78 -38.26 13.50 0.79
C ASP A 78 -36.82 13.42 1.31
N SER A 79 -35.95 14.35 0.88
CA SER A 79 -34.58 14.44 1.34
C SER A 79 -34.01 15.84 1.12
N VAL A 80 -33.10 16.28 1.99
CA VAL A 80 -32.31 17.49 1.74
C VAL A 80 -31.23 17.18 0.71
N GLN A 81 -31.03 18.00 -0.32
CA GLN A 81 -30.06 17.79 -1.40
C GLN A 81 -29.19 19.01 -1.68
N VAL A 82 -27.98 18.78 -2.18
CA VAL A 82 -27.02 19.84 -2.52
C VAL A 82 -26.85 19.92 -4.04
N ASN A 83 -27.11 21.09 -4.61
CA ASN A 83 -26.78 21.41 -5.98
C ASN A 83 -25.36 22.00 -6.03
N ALA A 84 -24.38 21.20 -6.47
CA ALA A 84 -22.98 21.61 -6.56
C ALA A 84 -22.74 22.76 -7.57
N GLN A 85 -23.59 22.91 -8.59
CA GLN A 85 -23.48 24.01 -9.55
C GLN A 85 -23.81 25.36 -8.91
N LYS A 86 -24.83 25.41 -8.03
CA LYS A 86 -25.21 26.62 -7.28
C LYS A 86 -24.34 26.87 -6.04
N CYS A 87 -23.60 25.88 -5.55
CA CYS A 87 -22.80 26.04 -4.35
C CYS A 87 -21.62 27.01 -4.58
N ILE A 88 -21.51 28.03 -3.71
CA ILE A 88 -20.43 29.03 -3.73
C ILE A 88 -19.33 28.75 -2.69
N GLY A 89 -19.42 27.64 -1.96
CA GLY A 89 -18.38 27.25 -1.01
C GLY A 89 -18.25 28.08 0.27
N CYS A 90 -19.27 28.85 0.66
CA CYS A 90 -19.22 29.77 1.82
C CYS A 90 -19.12 29.08 3.19
N LYS A 91 -19.25 27.75 3.26
CA LYS A 91 -19.16 26.92 4.49
C LYS A 91 -20.22 27.16 5.57
N SER A 92 -21.20 28.05 5.36
CA SER A 92 -22.28 28.31 6.33
C SER A 92 -23.02 27.04 6.74
N CYS A 93 -23.29 26.15 5.77
CA CYS A 93 -23.94 24.87 6.01
C CYS A 93 -23.12 23.89 6.86
N VAL A 94 -21.78 23.98 6.83
CA VAL A 94 -20.88 23.16 7.65
C VAL A 94 -21.04 23.55 9.12
N VAL A 95 -21.00 24.86 9.39
CA VAL A 95 -21.19 25.40 10.75
C VAL A 95 -22.60 25.17 11.26
N ALA A 96 -23.60 25.28 10.39
CA ALA A 96 -25.01 25.13 10.77
C ALA A 96 -25.44 23.68 11.04
N CYS A 97 -24.68 22.67 10.57
CA CYS A 97 -25.09 21.28 10.73
C CYS A 97 -24.88 20.79 12.16
N PRO A 98 -25.94 20.47 12.94
CA PRO A 98 -25.77 20.04 14.33
C PRO A 98 -25.17 18.64 14.48
N PHE A 99 -25.16 17.85 13.39
CA PHE A 99 -24.61 16.50 13.36
C PHE A 99 -23.19 16.43 12.77
N GLY A 100 -22.63 17.55 12.29
CA GLY A 100 -21.29 17.60 11.69
C GLY A 100 -21.14 16.84 10.37
N THR A 101 -22.24 16.52 9.66
CA THR A 101 -22.19 15.68 8.44
C THR A 101 -21.91 16.46 7.16
N MET A 102 -21.95 17.79 7.22
CA MET A 102 -21.70 18.66 6.08
C MET A 102 -20.19 18.86 5.94
N GLN A 103 -19.64 18.52 4.77
CA GLN A 103 -18.23 18.66 4.45
C GLN A 103 -18.04 19.61 3.27
N MET A 104 -16.83 20.16 3.13
CA MET A 104 -16.43 20.88 1.92
C MET A 104 -15.46 20.03 1.13
N VAL A 105 -15.79 19.81 -0.13
CA VAL A 105 -14.94 19.15 -1.11
C VAL A 105 -14.32 20.21 -2.00
N LEU A 106 -13.02 20.08 -2.26
CA LEU A 106 -12.31 20.88 -3.25
C LEU A 106 -12.16 20.07 -4.52
N THR A 107 -12.80 20.51 -5.59
CA THR A 107 -12.69 19.86 -6.91
C THR A 107 -11.78 20.71 -7.80
N PRO A 108 -10.72 20.16 -8.39
CA PRO A 108 -9.90 20.88 -9.37
C PRO A 108 -10.76 21.28 -10.58
N VAL A 109 -10.64 22.53 -11.02
CA VAL A 109 -11.31 23.03 -12.25
C VAL A 109 -10.33 23.46 -13.33
N ALA A 110 -9.12 23.88 -12.92
CA ALA A 110 -7.99 24.17 -13.78
C ALA A 110 -6.69 24.02 -12.97
N PRO A 111 -5.48 24.03 -13.58
CA PRO A 111 -4.23 24.02 -12.85
C PRO A 111 -4.19 25.13 -11.79
N ASN A 112 -3.93 24.77 -10.53
CA ASN A 112 -3.94 25.67 -9.36
C ASN A 112 -5.29 26.38 -9.07
N GLN A 113 -6.40 25.91 -9.63
CA GLN A 113 -7.74 26.44 -9.37
C GLN A 113 -8.68 25.34 -8.89
N PHE A 114 -9.38 25.61 -7.78
CA PHE A 114 -10.27 24.67 -7.14
C PHE A 114 -11.64 25.29 -6.90
N LYS A 115 -12.70 24.51 -7.12
CA LYS A 115 -14.06 24.84 -6.70
C LYS A 115 -14.35 24.16 -5.38
N ALA A 116 -14.72 24.95 -4.36
CA ALA A 116 -15.22 24.42 -3.10
C ALA A 116 -16.74 24.19 -3.19
N SER A 117 -17.18 22.95 -2.98
CA SER A 117 -18.60 22.58 -2.95
C SER A 117 -18.96 21.84 -1.67
N ALA A 118 -20.13 22.15 -1.13
CA ALA A 118 -20.67 21.43 0.02
C ALA A 118 -21.01 19.99 -0.38
N HIS A 119 -20.77 19.06 0.52
CA HIS A 119 -20.88 17.63 0.31
C HIS A 119 -21.52 16.98 1.54
N LYS A 120 -22.46 16.06 1.32
CA LYS A 120 -23.15 15.27 2.35
C LYS A 120 -23.84 14.08 1.70
N CYS A 121 -24.37 13.14 2.49
CA CYS A 121 -25.21 12.06 1.99
C CYS A 121 -26.37 12.61 1.16
N ASP A 122 -26.59 11.99 0.00
CA ASP A 122 -27.68 12.24 -0.94
C ASP A 122 -28.64 11.05 -1.03
N LEU A 123 -28.45 10.05 -0.16
CA LEU A 123 -29.15 8.76 -0.16
C LEU A 123 -28.96 7.95 -1.46
N CYS A 124 -27.83 8.15 -2.16
CA CYS A 124 -27.57 7.54 -3.46
C CYS A 124 -28.74 7.76 -4.44
N GLN A 125 -29.22 9.01 -4.54
CA GLN A 125 -30.31 9.34 -5.47
C GLN A 125 -29.94 8.93 -6.90
N GLY A 126 -30.80 8.12 -7.52
CA GLY A 126 -30.58 7.57 -8.86
C GLY A 126 -30.09 6.11 -8.88
N ARG A 127 -29.68 5.55 -7.73
CA ARG A 127 -29.33 4.13 -7.59
C ARG A 127 -30.56 3.29 -7.22
N GLU A 128 -30.90 2.29 -8.03
CA GLU A 128 -32.12 1.49 -7.87
C GLU A 128 -32.13 0.69 -6.55
N GLN A 129 -30.98 0.17 -6.14
CA GLN A 129 -30.81 -0.62 -4.92
C GLN A 129 -30.82 0.24 -3.64
N GLY A 130 -30.90 1.57 -3.79
CA GLY A 130 -30.87 2.53 -2.69
C GLY A 130 -29.45 2.81 -2.17
N PRO A 131 -29.32 3.29 -0.91
CA PRO A 131 -28.04 3.70 -0.35
C PRO A 131 -27.04 2.53 -0.23
N ALA A 132 -25.95 2.61 -0.98
CA ALA A 132 -24.91 1.57 -1.03
C ALA A 132 -24.31 1.25 0.36
N CYS A 133 -24.22 2.24 1.24
CA CYS A 133 -23.72 2.06 2.60
C CYS A 133 -24.63 1.20 3.48
N VAL A 134 -25.95 1.22 3.25
CA VAL A 134 -26.92 0.38 3.95
C VAL A 134 -26.83 -1.05 3.44
N GLU A 135 -26.84 -1.23 2.11
CA GLU A 135 -26.71 -2.52 1.45
C GLU A 135 -25.42 -3.26 1.83
N ASN A 136 -24.30 -2.55 1.89
CA ASN A 136 -23.00 -3.12 2.20
C ASN A 136 -22.70 -3.19 3.71
N CYS A 137 -23.67 -2.91 4.59
CA CYS A 137 -23.44 -2.97 6.03
C CYS A 137 -23.39 -4.43 6.51
N PRO A 138 -22.22 -4.99 6.85
CA PRO A 138 -22.08 -6.42 7.12
C PRO A 138 -22.79 -6.91 8.39
N ALA A 139 -23.17 -5.99 9.27
CA ALA A 139 -23.73 -6.27 10.58
C ALA A 139 -25.14 -5.69 10.74
N ASP A 140 -25.76 -5.26 9.64
CA ASP A 140 -27.10 -4.65 9.60
C ASP A 140 -27.26 -3.45 10.55
N ALA A 141 -26.13 -2.78 10.84
CA ALA A 141 -26.07 -1.64 11.75
C ALA A 141 -26.61 -0.36 11.10
N LEU A 142 -26.77 -0.32 9.77
CA LEU A 142 -27.31 0.81 9.03
C LEU A 142 -28.65 0.44 8.43
N GLN A 143 -29.64 1.32 8.60
CA GLN A 143 -30.99 1.11 8.07
C GLN A 143 -31.52 2.39 7.45
N LEU A 144 -32.09 2.28 6.24
CA LEU A 144 -32.84 3.36 5.63
C LEU A 144 -34.20 3.49 6.34
N VAL A 145 -34.40 4.62 6.99
CA VAL A 145 -35.64 4.96 7.67
C VAL A 145 -36.55 5.72 6.71
N THR A 146 -37.76 5.19 6.55
CA THR A 146 -38.86 5.79 5.80
C THR A 146 -40.06 5.99 6.73
N GLU A 147 -41.07 6.71 6.26
CA GLU A 147 -42.33 6.91 7.00
C GLU A 147 -43.01 5.58 7.38
N ASP A 148 -43.02 4.61 6.46
CA ASP A 148 -43.54 3.26 6.71
C ASP A 148 -42.72 2.52 7.78
N SER A 149 -41.40 2.62 7.73
CA SER A 149 -40.52 2.01 8.73
C SER A 149 -40.74 2.61 10.12
N LEU A 150 -40.92 3.93 10.23
CA LEU A 150 -41.25 4.58 11.49
C LEU A 150 -42.63 4.18 12.00
N THR A 151 -43.62 4.08 11.12
CA THR A 151 -44.97 3.64 11.47
C THR A 151 -44.95 2.20 12.00
N ARG A 152 -44.19 1.30 11.36
CA ARG A 152 -43.97 -0.07 11.84
C ARG A 152 -43.25 -0.12 13.18
N LEU A 153 -42.21 0.68 13.38
CA LEU A 153 -41.49 0.78 14.66
C LEU A 153 -42.41 1.30 15.77
N ALA A 154 -43.21 2.33 15.51
CA ALA A 154 -44.19 2.87 16.45
C ALA A 154 -45.25 1.81 16.81
N LYS A 155 -45.81 1.10 15.82
CA LYS A 155 -46.76 0.01 16.04
C LYS A 155 -46.15 -1.12 16.88
N THR A 156 -44.91 -1.51 16.60
CA THR A 156 -44.19 -2.54 17.35
C THR A 156 -43.96 -2.11 18.80
N ARG A 157 -43.55 -0.86 19.03
CA ARG A 157 -43.41 -0.31 20.40
C ARG A 157 -44.73 -0.31 21.15
N ARG A 158 -45.83 0.15 20.53
CA ARG A 158 -47.19 0.10 21.12
C ARG A 158 -47.59 -1.33 21.51
N LEU A 159 -47.38 -2.30 20.61
CA LEU A 159 -47.66 -3.72 20.87
C LEU A 159 -46.80 -4.29 21.99
N ARG A 160 -45.51 -3.94 22.05
CA ARG A 160 -44.60 -4.36 23.11
C ARG A 160 -45.04 -3.80 24.47
N THR A 161 -45.36 -2.51 24.54
CA THR A 161 -45.86 -1.87 25.76
C THR A 161 -47.18 -2.51 26.20
N ALA A 162 -48.15 -2.69 25.30
CA ALA A 162 -49.42 -3.36 25.62
C ALA A 162 -49.25 -4.81 26.11
N ARG A 163 -48.26 -5.55 25.59
CA ARG A 163 -47.92 -6.90 26.07
C ARG A 163 -47.19 -6.89 27.42
N GLN A 164 -46.44 -5.85 27.72
CA GLN A 164 -45.75 -5.69 29.01
C GLN A 164 -46.70 -5.29 30.14
N GLU A 165 -47.80 -4.60 29.86
CA GLU A 165 -48.86 -4.29 30.84
C GLU A 165 -49.53 -5.55 31.44
N ILE A 166 -49.36 -6.73 30.82
CA ILE A 166 -49.92 -8.01 31.29
C ILE A 166 -48.92 -8.80 32.17
N ARG A 167 -47.70 -8.30 32.43
CA ARG A 167 -46.69 -9.00 33.24
C ARG A 167 -46.35 -8.26 34.55
N PRO A 168 -46.15 -8.97 35.68
CA PRO A 168 -45.70 -8.36 36.92
C PRO A 168 -44.32 -7.70 36.75
N TRP A 169 -44.14 -6.54 37.37
CA TRP A 169 -42.95 -5.66 37.34
C TRP A 169 -41.60 -6.31 37.77
N HIS A 170 -41.58 -7.61 38.09
CA HIS A 170 -40.43 -8.32 38.69
C HIS A 170 -39.98 -9.59 37.95
N THR A 171 -40.38 -9.82 36.69
CA THR A 171 -39.82 -10.94 35.91
C THR A 171 -38.99 -10.42 34.74
N VAL A 172 -37.67 -10.51 34.90
CA VAL A 172 -36.70 -10.31 33.81
C VAL A 172 -36.69 -11.58 32.99
N ASP A 173 -37.41 -11.56 31.87
CA ASP A 173 -37.39 -12.63 30.88
C ASP A 173 -36.41 -12.21 29.78
N THR A 174 -35.16 -12.67 29.87
CA THR A 174 -34.17 -12.53 28.80
C THR A 174 -34.48 -13.53 27.69
N GLN A 175 -35.56 -13.29 26.95
CA GLN A 175 -35.78 -13.95 25.66
C GLN A 175 -34.90 -13.28 24.61
N HIS A 176 -33.62 -13.69 24.58
CA HIS A 176 -32.85 -13.64 23.35
C HIS A 176 -33.42 -14.72 22.42
N SER A 177 -34.16 -14.29 21.40
CA SER A 177 -34.50 -15.18 20.30
C SER A 177 -33.21 -15.58 19.60
N GLY A 178 -32.84 -16.86 19.74
CA GLY A 178 -31.70 -17.45 19.05
C GLY A 178 -31.83 -17.28 17.55
N THR A 179 -30.98 -16.43 17.00
CA THR A 179 -30.60 -16.36 15.60
C THR A 179 -29.09 -16.54 15.53
N ALA A 180 -28.56 -16.93 14.36
CA ALA A 180 -27.13 -17.05 14.13
C ALA A 180 -26.32 -15.92 14.82
N SER A 181 -25.15 -16.26 15.38
CA SER A 181 -24.33 -15.33 16.15
C SER A 181 -24.09 -14.03 15.37
N SER A 182 -24.37 -12.89 16.00
CA SER A 182 -24.21 -11.58 15.36
C SER A 182 -22.74 -11.36 14.95
N LYS A 183 -22.45 -10.56 13.91
CA LYS A 183 -21.04 -10.27 13.55
C LYS A 183 -20.26 -9.62 14.69
N VAL A 184 -20.95 -8.91 15.60
CA VAL A 184 -20.34 -8.37 16.82
C VAL A 184 -19.89 -9.49 17.76
N GLU A 185 -20.72 -10.50 17.98
CA GLU A 185 -20.32 -11.68 18.78
C GLU A 185 -19.18 -12.46 18.11
N ARG A 186 -19.21 -12.64 16.78
CA ARG A 186 -18.10 -13.26 16.04
C ARG A 186 -16.79 -12.49 16.23
N MET A 187 -16.85 -11.16 16.13
CA MET A 187 -15.71 -10.29 16.40
C MET A 187 -15.21 -10.46 17.84
N GLN A 188 -16.12 -10.48 18.82
CA GLN A 188 -15.78 -10.69 20.23
C GLN A 188 -15.17 -12.07 20.52
N ALA A 189 -15.58 -13.08 19.77
CA ALA A 189 -15.07 -14.45 19.86
C ALA A 189 -13.78 -14.68 19.04
N THR A 190 -13.22 -13.63 18.40
CA THR A 190 -12.03 -13.78 17.55
C THR A 190 -10.82 -14.17 18.40
N PRO A 191 -10.12 -15.28 18.10
CA PRO A 191 -8.93 -15.66 18.83
C PRO A 191 -7.77 -14.68 18.58
N PRO A 192 -6.77 -14.63 19.49
CA PRO A 192 -5.56 -13.86 19.28
C PRO A 192 -4.88 -14.18 17.95
N ARG A 193 -4.24 -13.17 17.37
CA ARG A 193 -3.44 -13.30 16.15
C ARG A 193 -2.31 -14.31 16.32
N GLY A 194 -2.25 -15.29 15.42
CA GLY A 194 -1.08 -16.15 15.26
C GLY A 194 -0.05 -15.50 14.33
N GLU A 195 1.22 -15.73 14.63
CA GLU A 195 2.33 -15.34 13.76
C GLU A 195 2.87 -16.55 12.99
N PRO A 196 3.49 -16.35 11.81
CA PRO A 196 4.20 -17.41 11.10
C PRO A 196 5.40 -17.89 11.91
N ASP A 197 5.66 -19.20 11.80
CA ASP A 197 6.85 -19.81 12.39
C ASP A 197 8.11 -19.23 11.72
N LYS A 198 9.20 -19.13 12.48
CA LYS A 198 10.49 -18.64 11.98
C LYS A 198 11.56 -19.71 12.11
N LEU A 199 12.59 -19.63 11.27
CA LEU A 199 13.83 -20.37 11.48
C LEU A 199 14.45 -20.04 12.85
N ALA A 200 15.14 -21.02 13.44
CA ALA A 200 15.88 -20.83 14.68
C ALA A 200 16.94 -19.73 14.52
N ILE A 201 17.27 -19.02 15.60
CA ILE A 201 18.16 -17.85 15.53
C ILE A 201 19.55 -18.18 14.96
N GLU A 202 20.11 -19.34 15.33
CA GLU A 202 21.42 -19.79 14.85
C GLU A 202 21.47 -19.97 13.32
N ALA A 203 20.39 -20.50 12.74
CA ALA A 203 20.26 -20.63 11.28
C ALA A 203 20.07 -19.27 10.60
N ARG A 204 19.29 -18.37 11.22
CA ARG A 204 19.03 -17.02 10.67
C ARG A 204 20.31 -16.19 10.56
N LYS A 205 21.26 -16.35 11.47
CA LYS A 205 22.50 -15.55 11.52
C LYS A 205 23.56 -15.98 10.50
N THR A 206 23.47 -17.20 9.97
CA THR A 206 24.53 -17.81 9.15
C THR A 206 24.10 -18.09 7.71
N THR A 207 22.80 -18.04 7.43
CA THR A 207 22.25 -18.36 6.11
C THR A 207 21.47 -17.19 5.53
N PHE A 208 21.36 -17.19 4.20
CA PHE A 208 20.51 -16.25 3.45
C PHE A 208 19.13 -16.85 3.11
N GLU A 209 18.72 -17.92 3.79
CA GLU A 209 17.40 -18.53 3.63
C GLU A 209 16.27 -17.65 4.18
N GLU A 210 15.06 -17.77 3.60
CA GLU A 210 13.89 -17.04 4.09
C GLU A 210 13.61 -17.35 5.56
N ILE A 211 13.62 -16.32 6.40
CA ILE A 211 13.52 -16.52 7.85
C ILE A 211 12.12 -16.94 8.33
N TYR A 212 11.07 -16.64 7.55
CA TYR A 212 9.69 -16.98 7.85
C TYR A 212 9.29 -18.23 7.10
N LEU A 213 8.75 -19.21 7.79
CA LEU A 213 8.22 -20.42 7.18
C LEU A 213 6.83 -20.16 6.58
N PRO A 214 6.48 -20.81 5.46
CA PRO A 214 5.11 -20.81 4.96
C PRO A 214 4.14 -21.33 6.02
N PHE A 215 2.90 -20.84 6.02
CA PHE A 215 1.88 -21.41 6.89
C PHE A 215 1.63 -22.88 6.54
N ARG A 216 1.44 -23.68 7.59
CA ARG A 216 0.79 -24.99 7.46
C ARG A 216 -0.70 -24.78 7.24
N ALA A 217 -1.37 -25.76 6.65
CA ALA A 217 -2.82 -25.71 6.40
C ALA A 217 -3.64 -25.31 7.64
N ALA A 218 -3.32 -25.89 8.81
CA ALA A 218 -3.99 -25.54 10.07
C ALA A 218 -3.74 -24.09 10.54
N GLN A 219 -2.58 -23.50 10.23
CA GLN A 219 -2.32 -22.08 10.51
C GLN A 219 -3.12 -21.20 9.55
N ALA A 220 -3.12 -21.53 8.26
CA ALA A 220 -3.87 -20.80 7.25
C ALA A 220 -5.38 -20.83 7.53
N GLU A 221 -5.94 -21.99 7.85
CA GLU A 221 -7.34 -22.17 8.23
C GLU A 221 -7.70 -21.33 9.46
N ARG A 222 -6.91 -21.43 10.53
CA ARG A 222 -7.12 -20.65 11.76
C ARG A 222 -7.07 -19.14 11.50
N GLU A 223 -6.07 -18.65 10.78
CA GLU A 223 -5.95 -17.21 10.51
C GLU A 223 -7.00 -16.72 9.51
N ALA A 224 -7.38 -17.53 8.52
CA ALA A 224 -8.46 -17.21 7.61
C ALA A 224 -9.80 -17.10 8.36
N ALA A 225 -10.08 -18.02 9.29
CA ALA A 225 -11.30 -18.04 10.11
C ALA A 225 -11.52 -16.74 10.92
N ARG A 226 -10.46 -15.98 11.21
CA ARG A 226 -10.54 -14.69 11.91
C ARG A 226 -11.18 -13.59 11.05
N CYS A 227 -11.18 -13.70 9.72
CA CYS A 227 -11.79 -12.69 8.86
C CYS A 227 -13.32 -12.58 9.09
N LEU A 228 -13.81 -11.36 9.33
CA LEU A 228 -15.24 -11.08 9.54
C LEU A 228 -16.04 -10.94 8.24
N THR A 229 -15.35 -10.84 7.10
CA THR A 229 -15.96 -10.57 5.79
C THR A 229 -16.75 -9.28 5.87
N CYS A 230 -16.05 -8.16 6.04
CA CYS A 230 -16.62 -6.87 6.45
C CYS A 230 -17.56 -6.22 5.42
N GLY A 231 -17.84 -6.85 4.29
CA GLY A 231 -18.71 -6.37 3.22
C GLY A 231 -18.30 -7.02 1.91
N GLU A 232 -19.05 -6.75 0.84
CA GLU A 232 -18.60 -7.02 -0.53
C GLU A 232 -17.37 -6.17 -0.85
N HIS A 233 -17.42 -4.88 -0.53
CA HIS A 233 -16.25 -4.01 -0.55
C HIS A 233 -15.78 -3.68 0.86
N SER A 234 -14.47 -3.81 1.08
CA SER A 234 -13.90 -3.71 2.42
C SER A 234 -12.77 -2.69 2.51
N ILE A 235 -12.49 -2.21 3.71
CA ILE A 235 -11.43 -1.22 3.92
C ILE A 235 -10.03 -1.80 3.67
N CYS A 236 -9.81 -3.10 3.88
CA CYS A 236 -8.53 -3.73 3.58
C CYS A 236 -8.27 -3.85 2.07
N GLU A 237 -9.32 -4.09 1.27
CA GLU A 237 -9.30 -4.00 -0.20
C GLU A 237 -8.99 -2.57 -0.65
N TRP A 238 -9.72 -1.57 -0.13
CA TRP A 238 -9.46 -0.16 -0.45
C TRP A 238 -8.02 0.27 -0.13
N THR A 239 -7.51 -0.13 1.03
CA THR A 239 -6.18 0.28 1.51
C THR A 239 -5.06 -0.46 0.78
N CYS A 240 -5.35 -1.60 0.15
CA CYS A 240 -4.42 -2.26 -0.76
C CYS A 240 -4.30 -1.43 -2.05
N PRO A 241 -3.10 -1.00 -2.47
CA PRO A 241 -2.97 -0.21 -3.71
C PRO A 241 -3.41 -0.93 -4.98
N LEU A 242 -3.44 -2.27 -4.96
CA LEU A 242 -3.95 -3.11 -6.06
C LEU A 242 -5.45 -3.37 -5.98
N HIS A 243 -6.11 -2.96 -4.88
CA HIS A 243 -7.49 -3.28 -4.57
C HIS A 243 -7.81 -4.78 -4.63
N ASN A 244 -6.91 -5.60 -4.05
CA ASN A 244 -7.08 -7.06 -4.00
C ASN A 244 -8.41 -7.44 -3.31
N HIS A 245 -9.09 -8.45 -3.85
CA HIS A 245 -10.34 -9.03 -3.33
C HIS A 245 -10.14 -9.84 -2.03
N ILE A 246 -9.57 -9.19 -1.02
CA ILE A 246 -9.04 -9.81 0.20
C ILE A 246 -10.09 -10.64 0.94
N PRO A 247 -11.27 -10.11 1.31
CA PRO A 247 -12.28 -10.92 1.97
C PRO A 247 -12.70 -12.14 1.13
N GLN A 248 -12.85 -11.97 -0.19
CA GLN A 248 -13.38 -12.99 -1.08
C GLN A 248 -12.43 -14.17 -1.23
N TRP A 249 -11.14 -13.94 -1.50
CA TRP A 249 -10.20 -15.06 -1.58
C TRP A 249 -9.92 -15.66 -0.20
N ILE A 250 -10.06 -14.91 0.91
CA ILE A 250 -10.01 -15.51 2.26
C ILE A 250 -11.23 -16.42 2.50
N GLU A 251 -12.42 -16.07 2.03
CA GLU A 251 -13.58 -16.98 2.10
C GLU A 251 -13.33 -18.28 1.34
N LEU A 252 -12.69 -18.23 0.18
CA LEU A 252 -12.29 -19.42 -0.57
C LEU A 252 -11.28 -20.28 0.22
N VAL A 253 -10.32 -19.66 0.92
CA VAL A 253 -9.42 -20.37 1.83
C VAL A 253 -10.17 -21.04 2.98
N LYS A 254 -11.17 -20.37 3.57
CA LYS A 254 -12.03 -20.98 4.61
C LYS A 254 -12.83 -22.17 4.09
N ALA A 255 -13.24 -22.12 2.82
CA ALA A 255 -13.91 -23.22 2.14
C ALA A 255 -12.96 -24.36 1.72
N GLY A 256 -11.64 -24.17 1.86
CA GLY A 256 -10.62 -25.11 1.42
C GLY A 256 -10.31 -25.06 -0.08
N ASP A 257 -10.90 -24.12 -0.81
CA ASP A 257 -10.71 -23.95 -2.26
C ASP A 257 -9.52 -23.01 -2.54
N ILE A 258 -8.32 -23.57 -2.36
CA ILE A 258 -7.07 -22.81 -2.56
C ILE A 258 -6.85 -22.45 -4.03
N ASP A 259 -7.28 -23.30 -4.96
CA ASP A 259 -7.04 -23.08 -6.37
C ASP A 259 -7.87 -21.88 -6.88
N ALA A 260 -9.15 -21.77 -6.49
CA ALA A 260 -9.96 -20.58 -6.77
C ALA A 260 -9.46 -19.34 -6.03
N ALA A 261 -8.97 -19.48 -4.79
CA ALA A 261 -8.41 -18.36 -4.02
C ALA A 261 -7.21 -17.73 -4.73
N VAL A 262 -6.31 -18.55 -5.29
CA VAL A 262 -5.14 -18.09 -6.02
C VAL A 262 -5.51 -17.44 -7.35
N GLU A 263 -6.48 -18.01 -8.07
CA GLU A 263 -6.95 -17.41 -9.32
C GLU A 263 -7.51 -16.02 -9.06
N LEU A 264 -8.37 -15.87 -8.05
CA LEU A 264 -8.93 -14.58 -7.66
C LEU A 264 -7.85 -13.59 -7.18
N SER A 265 -6.85 -14.06 -6.43
CA SER A 265 -5.73 -13.21 -6.00
C SER A 265 -4.91 -12.69 -7.19
N HIS A 266 -4.73 -13.49 -8.24
CA HIS A 266 -3.96 -13.11 -9.42
C HIS A 266 -4.68 -12.15 -10.38
N GLN A 267 -6.00 -11.96 -10.24
CA GLN A 267 -6.74 -11.00 -11.09
C GLN A 267 -6.26 -9.56 -10.87
N THR A 268 -5.93 -9.20 -9.64
CA THR A 268 -5.47 -7.86 -9.25
C THR A 268 -3.97 -7.78 -9.02
N ASN A 269 -3.31 -8.91 -8.74
CA ASN A 269 -1.91 -8.95 -8.34
C ASN A 269 -1.11 -9.97 -9.17
N CYS A 270 -0.13 -9.53 -9.97
CA CYS A 270 0.68 -10.45 -10.77
C CYS A 270 1.83 -11.13 -9.99
N LEU A 271 2.08 -10.71 -8.74
CA LEU A 271 3.17 -11.20 -7.87
C LEU A 271 2.72 -11.44 -6.41
N PRO A 272 1.61 -12.16 -6.14
CA PRO A 272 1.06 -12.31 -4.79
C PRO A 272 1.98 -13.05 -3.82
N GLU A 273 2.80 -13.98 -4.30
CA GLU A 273 3.85 -14.63 -3.52
C GLU A 273 4.92 -13.63 -3.04
N ILE A 274 5.13 -12.52 -3.76
CA ILE A 274 6.11 -11.49 -3.41
C ILE A 274 5.47 -10.48 -2.46
N THR A 275 4.30 -9.94 -2.78
CA THR A 275 3.61 -8.96 -1.93
C THR A 275 3.26 -9.53 -0.56
N GLY A 276 2.92 -10.82 -0.48
CA GLY A 276 2.71 -11.51 0.80
C GLY A 276 3.95 -11.52 1.70
N ARG A 277 5.15 -11.42 1.13
CA ARG A 277 6.43 -11.37 1.85
C ARG A 277 6.89 -9.96 2.20
N VAL A 278 6.80 -9.03 1.24
CA VAL A 278 7.52 -7.74 1.31
C VAL A 278 6.64 -6.52 1.54
N CYS A 279 5.32 -6.61 1.37
CA CYS A 279 4.45 -5.47 1.66
C CYS A 279 4.54 -5.10 3.15
N PRO A 280 4.53 -3.82 3.52
CA PRO A 280 4.35 -3.40 4.90
C PRO A 280 2.87 -3.49 5.27
N GLN A 281 2.36 -4.69 5.51
CA GLN A 281 0.92 -4.89 5.66
C GLN A 281 0.34 -4.09 6.84
N ASP A 282 1.14 -3.82 7.89
CA ASP A 282 0.78 -3.00 9.06
C ASP A 282 0.44 -1.54 8.70
N ARG A 283 0.93 -1.06 7.56
CA ARG A 283 0.61 0.27 6.99
C ARG A 283 -0.44 0.23 5.89
N LEU A 284 -0.81 -0.98 5.46
CA LEU A 284 -1.72 -1.22 4.34
C LEU A 284 -2.94 -2.03 4.81
N CYS A 285 -3.19 -3.19 4.20
CA CYS A 285 -4.39 -4.00 4.40
C CYS A 285 -4.57 -4.52 5.84
N GLU A 286 -3.51 -4.98 6.51
CA GLU A 286 -3.58 -5.39 7.92
C GLU A 286 -3.68 -4.18 8.85
N GLY A 287 -3.05 -3.06 8.46
CA GLY A 287 -3.20 -1.75 9.09
C GLY A 287 -4.65 -1.28 9.10
N ALA A 288 -5.40 -1.50 8.04
CA ALA A 288 -6.81 -1.11 7.96
C ALA A 288 -7.78 -2.16 8.53
N CYS A 289 -7.30 -3.35 8.90
CA CYS A 289 -8.15 -4.45 9.33
C CYS A 289 -9.00 -4.06 10.56
N THR A 290 -10.30 -4.30 10.50
CA THR A 290 -11.27 -3.97 11.58
C THR A 290 -10.87 -4.56 12.94
N LEU A 291 -10.26 -5.74 12.93
CA LEU A 291 -9.83 -6.47 14.13
C LEU A 291 -8.55 -5.95 14.77
N ARG A 292 -7.77 -5.11 14.07
CA ARG A 292 -6.39 -4.76 14.45
C ARG A 292 -6.26 -4.29 15.89
N ASP A 293 -7.07 -3.33 16.30
CA ASP A 293 -6.89 -2.63 17.57
C ASP A 293 -7.36 -3.45 18.80
N GLU A 294 -8.26 -4.42 18.62
CA GLU A 294 -8.87 -5.19 19.71
C GLU A 294 -8.34 -6.64 19.77
N TYR A 295 -8.15 -7.30 18.63
CA TYR A 295 -7.83 -8.74 18.55
C TYR A 295 -6.58 -9.04 17.70
N GLY A 296 -5.93 -8.01 17.15
CA GLY A 296 -4.87 -8.12 16.14
C GLY A 296 -5.44 -8.37 14.74
N ALA A 297 -4.79 -7.84 13.71
CA ALA A 297 -5.28 -7.98 12.34
C ALA A 297 -5.27 -9.44 11.87
N VAL A 298 -6.10 -9.76 10.87
CA VAL A 298 -5.96 -10.98 10.07
C VAL A 298 -4.59 -10.94 9.40
N THR A 299 -3.84 -12.04 9.36
CA THR A 299 -2.51 -12.09 8.74
C THR A 299 -2.60 -12.23 7.22
N ILE A 300 -3.19 -11.23 6.56
CA ILE A 300 -3.50 -11.20 5.13
C ILE A 300 -2.26 -11.55 4.30
N GLY A 301 -1.09 -10.97 4.61
CA GLY A 301 0.13 -11.22 3.84
C GLY A 301 0.60 -12.68 3.88
N ASN A 302 0.48 -13.33 5.05
CA ASN A 302 0.87 -14.74 5.19
C ASN A 302 -0.13 -15.70 4.55
N ILE A 303 -1.43 -15.34 4.52
CA ILE A 303 -2.43 -16.14 3.80
C ILE A 303 -2.22 -15.99 2.28
N GLU A 304 -1.95 -14.78 1.78
CA GLU A 304 -1.61 -14.52 0.37
C GLU A 304 -0.35 -15.31 -0.06
N ARG A 305 0.68 -15.33 0.80
CA ARG A 305 1.87 -16.19 0.61
C ARG A 305 1.50 -17.67 0.58
N TYR A 306 0.71 -18.14 1.54
CA TYR A 306 0.34 -19.55 1.64
C TYR A 306 -0.37 -20.06 0.39
N ILE A 307 -1.39 -19.34 -0.07
CA ILE A 307 -2.15 -19.76 -1.25
C ILE A 307 -1.25 -19.77 -2.49
N SER A 308 -0.43 -18.73 -2.66
CA SER A 308 0.44 -18.56 -3.83
C SER A 308 1.55 -19.61 -3.87
N ASP A 309 2.25 -19.83 -2.75
CA ASP A 309 3.31 -20.84 -2.65
C ASP A 309 2.76 -22.25 -2.90
N HIS A 310 1.56 -22.55 -2.37
CA HIS A 310 0.91 -23.84 -2.60
C HIS A 310 0.53 -24.05 -4.08
N ALA A 311 -0.10 -23.08 -4.73
CA ALA A 311 -0.44 -23.20 -6.16
C ALA A 311 0.82 -23.27 -7.04
N LEU A 312 1.85 -22.49 -6.74
CA LEU A 312 3.14 -22.62 -7.39
C LEU A 312 3.71 -24.03 -7.15
N SER A 313 3.69 -24.61 -5.96
CA SER A 313 4.19 -25.98 -5.74
C SER A 313 3.48 -27.03 -6.64
N LYS A 314 2.22 -26.80 -7.01
CA LYS A 314 1.43 -27.64 -7.93
C LYS A 314 1.60 -27.32 -9.42
N GLY A 315 2.47 -26.36 -9.76
CA GLY A 315 2.73 -25.98 -11.15
C GLY A 315 1.74 -24.99 -11.75
N TRP A 316 0.94 -24.28 -10.93
CA TRP A 316 -0.03 -23.28 -11.41
C TRP A 316 0.57 -22.31 -12.43
N ARG A 317 -0.24 -21.97 -13.43
CA ARG A 317 0.02 -20.97 -14.48
C ARG A 317 -1.29 -20.22 -14.75
N PRO A 318 -1.23 -18.93 -15.09
CA PRO A 318 -2.42 -18.20 -15.51
C PRO A 318 -2.94 -18.77 -16.83
N ASP A 319 -4.26 -18.87 -16.96
CA ASP A 319 -4.90 -19.26 -18.21
C ASP A 319 -5.06 -18.05 -19.14
N LEU A 320 -4.62 -18.20 -20.38
CA LEU A 320 -4.72 -17.20 -21.44
C LEU A 320 -5.39 -17.78 -22.70
N SER A 321 -6.06 -18.92 -22.61
CA SER A 321 -6.69 -19.59 -23.76
C SER A 321 -7.66 -18.69 -24.51
N ASP A 322 -8.36 -17.81 -23.78
CA ASP A 322 -9.42 -16.95 -24.31
C ASP A 322 -8.89 -15.58 -24.79
N VAL A 323 -7.60 -15.31 -24.62
CA VAL A 323 -6.99 -14.03 -24.98
C VAL A 323 -6.84 -13.92 -26.50
N GLN A 324 -7.51 -12.93 -27.08
CA GLN A 324 -7.39 -12.61 -28.50
C GLN A 324 -6.14 -11.77 -28.76
N LYS A 325 -5.22 -12.26 -29.60
CA LYS A 325 -4.00 -11.54 -29.94
C LYS A 325 -4.30 -10.29 -30.77
N SER A 326 -3.63 -9.21 -30.40
CA SER A 326 -3.59 -7.94 -31.13
C SER A 326 -2.34 -7.86 -32.01
N ASP A 327 -2.36 -7.00 -33.03
CA ASP A 327 -1.19 -6.64 -33.83
C ASP A 327 -0.31 -5.57 -33.14
N LYS A 328 -0.79 -4.99 -32.05
CA LYS A 328 -0.10 -3.95 -31.29
C LYS A 328 1.09 -4.49 -30.50
N ARG A 329 2.15 -3.68 -30.42
CA ARG A 329 3.40 -3.99 -29.74
C ARG A 329 3.82 -2.86 -28.81
N VAL A 330 4.24 -3.21 -27.60
CA VAL A 330 4.69 -2.25 -26.58
C VAL A 330 6.07 -2.64 -26.06
N ALA A 331 6.99 -1.67 -26.00
CA ALA A 331 8.27 -1.83 -25.33
C ALA A 331 8.17 -1.35 -23.88
N ILE A 332 8.76 -2.11 -22.96
CA ILE A 332 8.76 -1.84 -21.53
C ILE A 332 10.21 -1.73 -21.08
N ILE A 333 10.61 -0.59 -20.53
CA ILE A 333 11.97 -0.31 -20.07
C ILE A 333 12.01 -0.51 -18.55
N GLY A 334 12.69 -1.56 -18.11
CA GLY A 334 12.80 -1.98 -16.72
C GLY A 334 11.89 -3.17 -16.40
N ALA A 335 12.48 -4.27 -15.93
CA ALA A 335 11.82 -5.48 -15.45
C ALA A 335 11.56 -5.46 -13.93
N GLY A 336 11.42 -4.28 -13.34
CA GLY A 336 10.95 -4.10 -11.96
C GLY A 336 9.45 -4.33 -11.80
N PRO A 337 8.90 -4.17 -10.57
CA PRO A 337 7.48 -4.45 -10.29
C PRO A 337 6.51 -3.70 -11.22
N ALA A 338 6.77 -2.42 -11.51
CA ALA A 338 5.93 -1.63 -12.41
C ALA A 338 5.94 -2.15 -13.86
N GLY A 339 7.12 -2.48 -14.40
CA GLY A 339 7.26 -3.01 -15.75
C GLY A 339 6.64 -4.40 -15.90
N LEU A 340 6.85 -5.28 -14.92
CA LEU A 340 6.25 -6.62 -14.90
C LEU A 340 4.72 -6.56 -14.80
N ALA A 341 4.18 -5.66 -13.97
CA ALA A 341 2.73 -5.47 -13.86
C ALA A 341 2.12 -4.86 -15.12
N CYS A 342 2.84 -3.93 -15.79
CA CYS A 342 2.44 -3.40 -17.08
C CYS A 342 2.41 -4.52 -18.15
N ALA A 343 3.47 -5.33 -18.22
CA ALA A 343 3.58 -6.45 -19.15
C ALA A 343 2.48 -7.51 -18.95
N ASP A 344 2.19 -7.88 -17.70
CA ASP A 344 1.12 -8.84 -17.36
C ASP A 344 -0.24 -8.36 -17.86
N VAL A 345 -0.62 -7.11 -17.61
CA VAL A 345 -1.90 -6.55 -18.08
C VAL A 345 -1.95 -6.50 -19.61
N LEU A 346 -0.88 -6.06 -20.27
CA LEU A 346 -0.84 -6.00 -21.74
C LEU A 346 -0.96 -7.39 -22.37
N ALA A 347 -0.24 -8.39 -21.83
CA ALA A 347 -0.31 -9.77 -22.30
C ALA A 347 -1.74 -10.35 -22.16
N ARG A 348 -2.43 -10.08 -21.05
CA ARG A 348 -3.82 -10.48 -20.82
C ARG A 348 -4.83 -9.82 -21.77
N HIS A 349 -4.45 -8.71 -22.40
CA HIS A 349 -5.24 -8.02 -23.42
C HIS A 349 -4.73 -8.30 -24.84
N GLY A 350 -3.86 -9.30 -25.02
CA GLY A 350 -3.36 -9.75 -26.31
C GLY A 350 -2.33 -8.84 -26.97
N VAL A 351 -1.86 -7.80 -26.27
CA VAL A 351 -0.81 -6.90 -26.77
C VAL A 351 0.56 -7.53 -26.57
N SER A 352 1.40 -7.50 -27.61
CA SER A 352 2.75 -8.07 -27.54
C SER A 352 3.67 -7.16 -26.73
N ALA A 353 4.17 -7.65 -25.59
CA ALA A 353 5.07 -6.90 -24.71
C ALA A 353 6.51 -7.42 -24.79
N THR A 354 7.46 -6.50 -25.01
CA THR A 354 8.90 -6.77 -24.89
C THR A 354 9.47 -5.94 -23.75
N VAL A 355 10.04 -6.61 -22.74
CA VAL A 355 10.64 -5.99 -21.56
C VAL A 355 12.16 -5.97 -21.72
N TYR A 356 12.76 -4.78 -21.67
CA TYR A 356 14.20 -4.55 -21.70
C TYR A 356 14.70 -4.28 -20.29
N ASP A 357 15.77 -4.95 -19.85
CA ASP A 357 16.40 -4.69 -18.56
C ASP A 357 17.92 -4.84 -18.63
N ARG A 358 18.64 -3.98 -17.92
CA ARG A 358 20.11 -3.98 -17.87
C ARG A 358 20.68 -5.16 -17.06
N HIS A 359 19.87 -5.75 -16.17
CA HIS A 359 20.30 -6.84 -15.32
C HIS A 359 20.10 -8.21 -16.01
N PRO A 360 20.84 -9.24 -15.59
CA PRO A 360 20.74 -10.60 -16.15
C PRO A 360 19.48 -11.35 -15.72
N GLU A 361 18.72 -10.83 -14.75
CA GLU A 361 17.46 -11.42 -14.28
C GLU A 361 16.39 -10.34 -14.04
N ILE A 362 15.12 -10.74 -14.13
CA ILE A 362 13.98 -9.83 -13.91
C ILE A 362 13.83 -9.48 -12.43
N GLY A 363 12.93 -8.55 -12.12
CA GLY A 363 12.50 -8.20 -10.76
C GLY A 363 13.11 -6.89 -10.24
N GLY A 364 14.14 -6.35 -10.89
CA GLY A 364 14.83 -5.14 -10.44
C GLY A 364 15.27 -5.26 -8.98
N LEU A 365 14.86 -4.31 -8.14
CA LEU A 365 15.19 -4.34 -6.70
C LEU A 365 14.53 -5.50 -5.92
N LEU A 366 13.51 -6.18 -6.45
CA LEU A 366 13.02 -7.43 -5.84
C LEU A 366 14.11 -8.52 -5.86
N THR A 367 14.85 -8.58 -6.97
CA THR A 367 15.93 -9.55 -7.16
C THR A 367 17.20 -9.05 -6.53
N PHE A 368 17.65 -7.84 -6.87
CA PHE A 368 18.99 -7.38 -6.51
C PHE A 368 19.06 -6.52 -5.25
N GLY A 369 17.95 -5.89 -4.83
CA GLY A 369 17.94 -4.98 -3.68
C GLY A 369 17.51 -5.67 -2.38
N ILE A 370 16.34 -6.31 -2.38
CA ILE A 370 15.80 -7.00 -1.21
C ILE A 370 16.63 -8.28 -0.98
N PRO A 371 17.18 -8.54 0.22
CA PRO A 371 17.97 -9.75 0.45
C PRO A 371 17.19 -11.06 0.36
N ALA A 372 17.88 -12.16 0.05
CA ALA A 372 17.28 -13.50 -0.08
C ALA A 372 16.59 -13.99 1.21
N PHE A 373 17.07 -13.57 2.39
CA PHE A 373 16.46 -13.94 3.67
C PHE A 373 15.08 -13.30 3.92
N LYS A 374 14.65 -12.37 3.06
CA LYS A 374 13.29 -11.79 3.02
C LYS A 374 12.49 -12.28 1.82
N LEU A 375 13.15 -12.55 0.70
CA LEU A 375 12.53 -12.91 -0.57
C LEU A 375 13.46 -13.82 -1.38
N ASP A 376 13.11 -15.10 -1.47
CA ASP A 376 13.81 -16.10 -2.26
C ASP A 376 13.87 -15.68 -3.74
N LYS A 377 15.08 -15.71 -4.30
CA LYS A 377 15.36 -15.31 -5.69
C LYS A 377 14.87 -16.33 -6.71
N SER A 378 14.69 -17.59 -6.29
CA SER A 378 14.09 -18.62 -7.13
C SER A 378 12.67 -18.26 -7.59
N LEU A 379 11.93 -17.47 -6.79
CA LEU A 379 10.58 -17.01 -7.13
C LEU A 379 10.57 -16.12 -8.37
N LEU A 380 11.55 -15.22 -8.51
CA LEU A 380 11.63 -14.32 -9.67
C LEU A 380 12.05 -15.07 -10.93
N ALA A 381 13.00 -15.99 -10.82
CA ALA A 381 13.38 -16.88 -11.93
C ALA A 381 12.18 -17.69 -12.42
N ARG A 382 11.43 -18.29 -11.49
CA ARG A 382 10.19 -19.00 -11.81
C ARG A 382 9.14 -18.09 -12.43
N ARG A 383 8.99 -16.87 -11.92
CA ARG A 383 8.02 -15.92 -12.45
C ARG A 383 8.39 -15.44 -13.86
N ARG A 384 9.68 -15.36 -14.19
CA ARG A 384 10.16 -15.15 -15.56
C ARG A 384 9.68 -16.25 -16.50
N GLU A 385 9.75 -17.51 -16.09
CA GLU A 385 9.23 -18.63 -16.88
C GLU A 385 7.73 -18.50 -17.11
N ILE A 386 6.97 -18.15 -16.06
CA ILE A 386 5.52 -17.93 -16.14
C ILE A 386 5.20 -16.80 -17.14
N PHE A 387 5.83 -15.64 -16.99
CA PHE A 387 5.61 -14.50 -17.89
C PHE A 387 6.06 -14.78 -19.32
N SER A 388 7.15 -15.53 -19.51
CA SER A 388 7.61 -15.95 -20.84
C SER A 388 6.59 -16.88 -21.50
N ALA A 389 6.00 -17.81 -20.74
CA ALA A 389 4.93 -18.68 -21.22
C ALA A 389 3.63 -17.92 -21.56
N MET A 390 3.41 -16.76 -20.94
CA MET A 390 2.34 -15.83 -21.31
C MET A 390 2.61 -15.07 -22.62
N GLY A 391 3.81 -15.21 -23.21
CA GLY A 391 4.21 -14.54 -24.43
C GLY A 391 4.95 -13.22 -24.23
N ILE A 392 5.30 -12.86 -22.99
CA ILE A 392 6.14 -11.68 -22.70
C ILE A 392 7.58 -12.00 -23.09
N ARG A 393 8.18 -11.16 -23.92
CA ARG A 393 9.60 -11.30 -24.32
C ARG A 393 10.48 -10.51 -23.37
N PHE A 394 11.60 -11.09 -22.94
CA PHE A 394 12.59 -10.43 -22.09
C PHE A 394 13.92 -10.26 -22.83
N GLU A 395 14.37 -9.03 -22.97
CA GLU A 395 15.68 -8.62 -23.47
C GLU A 395 16.53 -8.15 -22.29
N LEU A 396 17.18 -9.12 -21.62
CA LEU A 396 18.00 -8.90 -20.42
C LEU A 396 19.45 -8.57 -20.80
N ASN A 397 20.19 -7.97 -19.87
CA ASN A 397 21.53 -7.40 -20.14
C ASN A 397 21.51 -6.34 -21.26
N CYS A 398 20.43 -5.58 -21.37
CA CYS A 398 20.26 -4.52 -22.37
C CYS A 398 19.87 -3.21 -21.69
N GLU A 399 20.78 -2.24 -21.70
CA GLU A 399 20.56 -0.91 -21.14
C GLU A 399 20.08 0.07 -22.21
N VAL A 400 18.81 0.47 -22.12
CA VAL A 400 18.24 1.50 -23.01
C VAL A 400 18.90 2.85 -22.77
N GLY A 401 19.28 3.52 -23.87
CA GLY A 401 20.10 4.72 -23.86
C GLY A 401 21.61 4.44 -24.05
N LYS A 402 22.04 3.18 -23.95
CA LYS A 402 23.42 2.75 -24.18
C LYS A 402 23.53 1.68 -25.26
N ASP A 403 22.86 0.55 -25.07
CA ASP A 403 22.91 -0.61 -25.98
C ASP A 403 21.86 -0.50 -27.10
N ILE A 404 20.71 0.13 -26.80
CA ILE A 404 19.65 0.46 -27.76
C ILE A 404 19.12 1.87 -27.51
N SER A 405 18.88 2.65 -28.56
CA SER A 405 18.35 4.01 -28.43
C SER A 405 16.84 4.01 -28.18
N LEU A 406 16.33 5.01 -27.46
CA LEU A 406 14.89 5.21 -27.30
C LEU A 406 14.20 5.45 -28.65
N GLU A 407 14.85 6.14 -29.58
CA GLU A 407 14.35 6.39 -30.94
C GLU A 407 14.03 5.07 -31.67
N THR A 408 14.94 4.08 -31.62
CA THR A 408 14.72 2.76 -32.20
C THR A 408 13.47 2.08 -31.63
N LEU A 409 13.24 2.23 -30.32
CA LEU A 409 12.05 1.69 -29.66
C LEU A 409 10.77 2.42 -30.11
N LEU A 410 10.81 3.75 -30.23
CA LEU A 410 9.67 4.56 -30.66
C LEU A 410 9.25 4.30 -32.11
N GLU A 411 10.21 3.95 -32.97
CA GLU A 411 9.95 3.52 -34.35
C GLU A 411 9.40 2.09 -34.43
N SER A 412 9.89 1.19 -33.58
CA SER A 412 9.57 -0.23 -33.63
C SER A 412 8.29 -0.63 -32.89
N TYR A 413 7.81 0.20 -31.96
CA TYR A 413 6.69 -0.12 -31.08
C TYR A 413 5.60 0.96 -31.14
N ASP A 414 4.36 0.57 -30.84
CA ASP A 414 3.20 1.48 -30.85
C ASP A 414 3.17 2.38 -29.60
N ALA A 415 3.70 1.89 -28.48
CA ALA A 415 3.92 2.65 -27.25
C ALA A 415 5.15 2.15 -26.49
N VAL A 416 5.66 2.98 -25.58
CA VAL A 416 6.77 2.66 -24.67
C VAL A 416 6.35 2.94 -23.23
N PHE A 417 6.62 2.02 -22.32
CA PHE A 417 6.47 2.21 -20.88
C PHE A 417 7.85 2.29 -20.21
N VAL A 418 8.03 3.28 -19.33
CA VAL A 418 9.27 3.51 -18.56
C VAL A 418 9.04 3.18 -17.08
N GLY A 419 9.66 2.11 -16.61
CA GLY A 419 9.58 1.60 -15.23
C GLY A 419 10.96 1.37 -14.60
N VAL A 420 11.90 2.30 -14.82
CA VAL A 420 13.34 2.15 -14.48
C VAL A 420 13.68 2.37 -12.99
N GLY A 421 12.69 2.67 -12.15
CA GLY A 421 12.90 2.85 -10.71
C GLY A 421 13.82 4.03 -10.33
N THR A 422 14.40 3.97 -9.12
CA THR A 422 15.38 4.96 -8.63
C THR A 422 16.63 4.26 -8.08
N TYR A 423 17.81 4.58 -8.63
CA TYR A 423 19.07 3.92 -8.29
C TYR A 423 20.15 4.85 -7.72
N ARG A 424 19.92 6.18 -7.73
CA ARG A 424 20.89 7.15 -7.23
C ARG A 424 20.77 7.29 -5.72
N SER A 425 21.82 6.93 -4.99
CA SER A 425 21.90 7.09 -3.53
C SER A 425 21.78 8.56 -3.12
N MET A 426 21.07 8.82 -2.01
CA MET A 426 21.14 10.12 -1.34
C MET A 426 22.47 10.24 -0.59
N LYS A 427 23.17 11.35 -0.84
CA LYS A 427 24.40 11.75 -0.15
C LYS A 427 24.08 12.65 1.04
N ALA A 428 24.92 12.61 2.07
CA ALA A 428 24.79 13.46 3.25
C ALA A 428 25.78 14.63 3.25
N ASP A 429 26.63 14.73 2.22
CA ASP A 429 27.65 15.76 2.08
C ASP A 429 28.58 15.82 3.31
N LEU A 430 28.86 14.64 3.88
CA LEU A 430 29.76 14.50 5.03
C LEU A 430 31.22 14.69 4.60
N PRO A 431 32.07 15.30 5.43
CA PRO A 431 33.51 15.24 5.21
C PRO A 431 33.97 13.78 5.10
N ASN A 432 34.76 13.50 4.06
CA ASN A 432 35.32 12.19 3.72
C ASN A 432 34.29 11.11 3.28
N GLU A 433 33.13 11.53 2.75
CA GLU A 433 32.07 10.62 2.29
C GLU A 433 32.49 9.60 1.21
N ASP A 434 33.50 9.93 0.40
CA ASP A 434 34.03 9.05 -0.67
C ASP A 434 35.27 8.24 -0.22
N ALA A 435 35.60 8.23 1.07
CA ALA A 435 36.77 7.51 1.57
C ALA A 435 36.61 5.98 1.47
N PRO A 436 37.69 5.21 1.26
CA PRO A 436 37.60 3.75 1.30
C PRO A 436 37.12 3.26 2.68
N GLY A 437 36.20 2.30 2.68
CA GLY A 437 35.48 1.87 3.88
C GLY A 437 34.11 2.54 4.05
N VAL A 438 33.75 3.50 3.19
CA VAL A 438 32.42 4.12 3.13
C VAL A 438 31.69 3.62 1.88
N TYR A 439 30.48 3.11 2.07
CA TYR A 439 29.72 2.44 1.02
C TYR A 439 28.30 2.96 0.95
N ASP A 440 27.77 3.05 -0.27
CA ASP A 440 26.34 3.25 -0.48
C ASP A 440 25.58 1.94 -0.26
N ALA A 441 24.42 2.00 0.39
CA ALA A 441 23.63 0.81 0.74
C ALA A 441 23.20 -0.04 -0.47
N LEU A 442 22.77 0.59 -1.57
CA LEU A 442 22.23 -0.16 -2.69
C LEU A 442 23.30 -0.97 -3.45
N PRO A 443 24.46 -0.39 -3.84
CA PRO A 443 25.56 -1.17 -4.38
C PRO A 443 25.99 -2.32 -3.46
N PHE A 444 26.06 -2.08 -2.13
CA PHE A 444 26.37 -3.13 -1.15
C PHE A 444 25.38 -4.31 -1.21
N LEU A 445 24.08 -4.03 -1.24
CA LEU A 445 23.03 -5.05 -1.31
C LEU A 445 22.99 -5.79 -2.66
N ILE A 446 23.17 -5.06 -3.77
CA ILE A 446 23.22 -5.64 -5.12
C ILE A 446 24.42 -6.57 -5.25
N ALA A 447 25.60 -6.13 -4.84
CA ALA A 447 26.81 -6.92 -4.90
C ALA A 447 26.71 -8.18 -4.03
N ASN A 448 26.16 -8.07 -2.82
CA ASN A 448 25.88 -9.23 -1.97
C ASN A 448 24.91 -10.22 -2.66
N THR A 449 23.84 -9.72 -3.27
CA THR A 449 22.87 -10.60 -3.92
C THR A 449 23.46 -11.31 -5.14
N LYS A 450 24.26 -10.61 -5.95
CA LYS A 450 25.02 -11.22 -7.05
C LYS A 450 25.92 -12.35 -6.54
N GLN A 451 26.65 -12.11 -5.45
CA GLN A 451 27.51 -13.13 -4.82
C GLN A 451 26.70 -14.35 -4.36
N VAL A 452 25.57 -14.15 -3.67
CA VAL A 452 24.68 -15.24 -3.22
C VAL A 452 24.11 -16.04 -4.39
N MET A 453 23.84 -15.38 -5.51
CA MET A 453 23.34 -16.01 -6.74
C MET A 453 24.44 -16.63 -7.62
N GLY A 454 25.73 -16.47 -7.26
CA GLY A 454 26.86 -16.91 -8.09
C GLY A 454 27.02 -16.13 -9.39
N LEU A 455 26.49 -14.90 -9.46
CA LEU A 455 26.65 -14.01 -10.60
C LEU A 455 27.99 -13.26 -10.52
N PRO A 456 28.61 -12.91 -11.66
CA PRO A 456 29.87 -12.19 -11.66
C PRO A 456 29.74 -10.80 -11.03
N ALA A 457 30.74 -10.41 -10.23
CA ALA A 457 30.86 -9.05 -9.75
C ALA A 457 31.14 -8.09 -10.90
N SER A 458 30.64 -6.86 -10.80
CA SER A 458 30.99 -5.77 -11.72
C SER A 458 32.00 -4.83 -11.06
N PRO A 459 32.90 -4.18 -11.83
CA PRO A 459 33.82 -3.18 -11.29
C PRO A 459 33.12 -2.05 -10.53
N ASP A 460 31.92 -1.67 -10.98
CA ASP A 460 31.11 -0.59 -10.38
C ASP A 460 30.37 -1.03 -9.10
N GLU A 461 30.25 -2.33 -8.84
CA GLU A 461 29.53 -2.89 -7.68
C GLU A 461 30.33 -4.08 -7.11
N PRO A 462 31.53 -3.83 -6.55
CA PRO A 462 32.36 -4.90 -6.00
C PRO A 462 31.70 -5.51 -4.76
N PHE A 463 31.89 -6.82 -4.57
CA PHE A 463 31.48 -7.48 -3.34
C PHE A 463 32.28 -6.94 -2.15
N ILE A 464 31.56 -6.50 -1.12
CA ILE A 464 32.15 -5.98 0.12
C ILE A 464 31.96 -7.03 1.20
N ASP A 465 33.06 -7.67 1.59
CA ASP A 465 33.08 -8.60 2.72
C ASP A 465 33.18 -7.82 4.04
N THR A 466 32.21 -8.03 4.92
CA THR A 466 32.17 -7.39 6.24
C THR A 466 32.57 -8.33 7.39
N ALA A 467 33.06 -9.53 7.08
CA ALA A 467 33.52 -10.49 8.07
C ALA A 467 34.55 -9.89 9.04
N GLY A 468 34.30 -10.01 10.35
CA GLY A 468 35.19 -9.52 11.41
C GLY A 468 35.26 -8.00 11.58
N LEU A 469 34.52 -7.21 10.78
CA LEU A 469 34.54 -5.74 10.84
C LEU A 469 33.55 -5.17 11.86
N ASN A 470 33.82 -3.95 12.34
CA ASN A 470 32.83 -3.11 13.02
C ASN A 470 32.08 -2.28 11.97
N VAL A 471 30.83 -2.65 11.72
CA VAL A 471 29.99 -2.03 10.69
C VAL A 471 29.02 -1.05 11.33
N VAL A 472 28.95 0.18 10.80
CA VAL A 472 27.93 1.15 11.16
C VAL A 472 27.07 1.48 9.96
N VAL A 473 25.76 1.22 10.07
CA VAL A 473 24.77 1.54 9.04
C VAL A 473 24.06 2.84 9.42
N LEU A 474 24.19 3.85 8.58
CA LEU A 474 23.60 5.17 8.75
C LEU A 474 22.21 5.21 8.11
N GLY A 475 21.15 5.19 8.92
CA GLY A 475 19.78 5.19 8.42
C GLY A 475 18.80 4.49 9.35
N GLY A 476 17.53 4.43 8.95
CA GLY A 476 16.51 3.71 9.73
C GLY A 476 15.34 3.17 8.93
N GLY A 477 15.43 3.16 7.59
CA GLY A 477 14.44 2.55 6.70
C GLY A 477 14.66 1.05 6.50
N ASP A 478 13.85 0.43 5.66
CA ASP A 478 13.99 -1.00 5.34
C ASP A 478 15.34 -1.32 4.68
N THR A 479 15.85 -0.44 3.83
CA THR A 479 17.21 -0.56 3.26
C THR A 479 18.30 -0.62 4.34
N ALA A 480 18.16 0.16 5.42
CA ALA A 480 19.11 0.12 6.52
C ALA A 480 19.03 -1.22 7.26
N MET A 481 17.83 -1.74 7.51
CA MET A 481 17.63 -3.05 8.12
C MET A 481 18.18 -4.18 7.24
N ASP A 482 18.03 -4.07 5.93
CA ASP A 482 18.56 -5.04 4.98
C ASP A 482 20.10 -5.03 4.98
N CYS A 483 20.73 -3.85 5.07
CA CYS A 483 22.19 -3.72 5.22
C CYS A 483 22.68 -4.31 6.54
N VAL A 484 22.05 -3.94 7.66
CA VAL A 484 22.39 -4.43 9.00
C VAL A 484 22.35 -5.96 9.04
N ARG A 485 21.25 -6.56 8.56
CA ARG A 485 21.03 -7.99 8.59
C ARG A 485 21.92 -8.75 7.60
N THR A 486 22.34 -8.11 6.52
CA THR A 486 23.33 -8.65 5.57
C THR A 486 24.73 -8.66 6.19
N ALA A 487 25.16 -7.55 6.82
CA ALA A 487 26.46 -7.47 7.49
C ALA A 487 26.59 -8.49 8.64
N LEU A 488 25.51 -8.70 9.40
CA LEU A 488 25.47 -9.75 10.43
C LEU A 488 25.72 -11.15 9.84
N ARG A 489 25.20 -11.43 8.64
CA ARG A 489 25.34 -12.74 7.97
C ARG A 489 26.70 -12.95 7.33
N HIS A 490 27.42 -11.88 6.99
CA HIS A 490 28.84 -11.97 6.62
C HIS A 490 29.74 -12.32 7.81
N GLY A 491 29.23 -12.21 9.05
CA GLY A 491 30.02 -12.44 10.25
C GLY A 491 30.78 -11.20 10.74
N ALA A 492 30.24 -10.00 10.52
CA ALA A 492 30.75 -8.77 11.13
C ALA A 492 30.86 -8.91 12.66
N ALA A 493 31.94 -8.38 13.24
CA ALA A 493 32.20 -8.47 14.68
C ALA A 493 31.19 -7.67 15.50
N ASN A 494 30.84 -6.46 15.01
CA ASN A 494 29.78 -5.63 15.57
C ASN A 494 29.01 -4.96 14.43
N VAL A 495 27.69 -4.87 14.56
CA VAL A 495 26.86 -4.13 13.59
C VAL A 495 25.96 -3.17 14.35
N THR A 496 26.09 -1.87 14.07
CA THR A 496 25.30 -0.82 14.70
C THR A 496 24.45 -0.09 13.66
N CYS A 497 23.14 -0.06 13.86
CA CYS A 497 22.25 0.84 13.14
C CYS A 497 22.22 2.20 13.85
N ALA A 498 22.74 3.24 13.22
CA ALA A 498 22.74 4.60 13.77
C ALA A 498 21.63 5.44 13.12
N TYR A 499 20.79 6.05 13.96
CA TYR A 499 19.58 6.73 13.50
C TYR A 499 19.31 8.04 14.24
N ARG A 500 19.00 9.09 13.47
CA ARG A 500 18.82 10.48 13.97
C ARG A 500 17.53 10.76 14.74
N ARG A 501 16.66 9.77 14.94
CA ARG A 501 15.43 9.92 15.74
C ARG A 501 15.35 8.76 16.73
N ASP A 502 14.33 8.77 17.58
CA ASP A 502 14.03 7.64 18.45
C ASP A 502 13.46 6.44 17.67
N GLU A 503 13.38 5.30 18.36
CA GLU A 503 12.86 4.04 17.81
C GLU A 503 11.40 4.17 17.33
N ALA A 504 10.56 4.90 18.06
CA ALA A 504 9.15 5.08 17.73
C ALA A 504 8.93 5.78 16.39
N ASN A 505 9.89 6.63 15.97
CA ASN A 505 9.86 7.36 14.71
C ASN A 505 10.73 6.72 13.62
N MET A 506 11.18 5.48 13.78
CA MET A 506 11.95 4.73 12.78
C MET A 506 11.06 4.33 11.58
N PRO A 507 11.44 4.66 10.33
CA PRO A 507 10.59 4.41 9.16
C PRO A 507 10.62 2.97 8.67
N GLY A 508 11.61 2.16 9.04
CA GLY A 508 11.68 0.74 8.69
C GLY A 508 10.53 -0.06 9.31
N SER A 509 10.25 -1.23 8.73
CA SER A 509 9.26 -2.16 9.25
C SER A 509 9.60 -2.58 10.69
N LYS A 510 8.61 -2.50 11.58
CA LYS A 510 8.76 -2.93 12.99
C LYS A 510 9.19 -4.40 13.09
N LYS A 511 8.73 -5.23 12.16
CA LYS A 511 9.08 -6.64 12.02
C LYS A 511 10.57 -6.81 11.73
N GLU A 512 11.11 -5.98 10.84
CA GLU A 512 12.52 -6.03 10.43
C GLU A 512 13.46 -5.51 11.51
N VAL A 513 13.08 -4.43 12.21
CA VAL A 513 13.81 -3.92 13.39
C VAL A 513 13.88 -5.01 14.48
N LYS A 514 12.76 -5.69 14.75
CA LYS A 514 12.72 -6.81 15.71
C LYS A 514 13.64 -7.97 15.29
N ASN A 515 13.60 -8.36 14.01
CA ASN A 515 14.46 -9.45 13.51
C ASN A 515 15.95 -9.08 13.59
N ALA A 516 16.33 -7.85 13.23
CA ALA A 516 17.70 -7.37 13.33
C ALA A 516 18.21 -7.40 14.79
N ARG A 517 17.37 -6.97 15.75
CA ARG A 517 17.70 -7.03 17.19
C ARG A 517 17.87 -8.47 17.68
N GLU A 518 16.94 -9.36 17.32
CA GLU A 518 17.04 -10.80 17.64
C GLU A 518 18.34 -11.41 17.07
N GLU A 519 18.76 -10.99 15.88
CA GLU A 519 19.97 -11.43 15.20
C GLU A 519 21.27 -10.84 15.80
N GLY A 520 21.16 -9.82 16.69
CA GLY A 520 22.29 -9.25 17.43
C GLY A 520 22.75 -7.86 16.96
N ALA A 521 21.93 -7.15 16.18
CA ALA A 521 22.22 -5.76 15.83
C ALA A 521 22.13 -4.83 17.04
N ASN A 522 23.10 -3.92 17.15
CA ASN A 522 23.04 -2.78 18.05
C ASN A 522 22.26 -1.64 17.40
N PHE A 523 21.59 -0.82 18.21
CA PHE A 523 20.87 0.35 17.74
C PHE A 523 21.31 1.58 18.52
N GLU A 524 21.82 2.56 17.80
CA GLU A 524 22.17 3.86 18.34
C GLU A 524 21.14 4.89 17.85
N PHE A 525 20.22 5.26 18.73
CA PHE A 525 19.17 6.23 18.42
C PHE A 525 19.59 7.64 18.81
N ASN A 526 18.89 8.61 18.23
CA ASN A 526 19.10 10.03 18.51
C ASN A 526 20.54 10.49 18.25
N VAL A 527 21.13 10.02 17.14
CA VAL A 527 22.48 10.40 16.70
C VAL A 527 22.49 10.85 15.24
N GLN A 528 23.23 11.90 14.94
CA GLN A 528 23.42 12.41 13.58
C GLN A 528 24.91 12.45 13.24
N PRO A 529 25.35 11.84 12.12
CA PRO A 529 26.74 11.88 11.71
C PRO A 529 27.14 13.32 11.33
N VAL A 530 28.37 13.69 11.67
CA VAL A 530 28.96 15.01 11.41
C VAL A 530 30.17 14.87 10.49
N GLU A 531 30.99 13.83 10.68
CA GLU A 531 32.23 13.61 9.94
C GLU A 531 32.56 12.10 9.93
N LEU A 532 33.11 11.61 8.81
CA LEU A 532 33.73 10.29 8.73
C LEU A 532 35.21 10.42 9.10
N VAL A 533 35.61 9.73 10.16
CA VAL A 533 36.97 9.77 10.71
C VAL A 533 37.84 8.76 9.97
N LEU A 534 39.03 9.20 9.56
CA LEU A 534 39.95 8.38 8.78
C LEU A 534 41.18 7.93 9.61
N ASP A 535 41.71 6.76 9.27
CA ASP A 535 43.00 6.29 9.73
C ASP A 535 44.16 7.01 9.01
N THR A 536 45.39 6.67 9.39
CA THR A 536 46.62 7.22 8.78
C THR A 536 46.80 6.86 7.30
N HIS A 537 46.04 5.89 6.78
CA HIS A 537 46.03 5.46 5.39
C HIS A 537 44.85 6.03 4.59
N GLY A 538 44.04 6.90 5.20
CA GLY A 538 42.89 7.53 4.57
C GLY A 538 41.63 6.65 4.49
N ARG A 539 41.56 5.54 5.24
CA ARG A 539 40.38 4.65 5.29
C ARG A 539 39.49 4.99 6.48
N ALA A 540 38.20 4.71 6.37
CA ALA A 540 37.27 4.89 7.48
C ALA A 540 37.73 4.10 8.72
N SER A 541 37.81 4.80 9.85
CA SER A 541 38.14 4.21 11.18
C SER A 541 37.09 4.55 12.24
N GLY A 542 36.12 5.40 11.91
CA GLY A 542 35.03 5.78 12.80
C GLY A 542 34.14 6.86 12.23
N ILE A 543 33.11 7.21 13.00
CA ILE A 543 32.16 8.26 12.66
C ILE A 543 32.05 9.19 13.86
N ARG A 544 32.22 10.50 13.63
CA ARG A 544 31.88 11.53 14.61
C ARG A 544 30.38 11.77 14.55
N PHE A 545 29.71 11.54 15.67
CA PHE A 545 28.29 11.79 15.86
C PHE A 545 28.07 12.97 16.79
N LEU A 546 26.93 13.63 16.64
CA LEU A 546 26.32 14.46 17.68
C LEU A 546 24.99 13.84 18.15
N ARG A 547 24.58 14.13 19.38
CA ARG A 547 23.27 13.73 19.90
C ARG A 547 22.18 14.63 19.36
N THR A 548 21.01 14.06 19.11
CA THR A 548 19.82 14.79 18.69
C THR A 548 18.70 14.63 19.72
N ARG A 549 17.75 15.55 19.75
CA ARG A 549 16.46 15.40 20.43
C ARG A 549 15.33 15.64 19.44
N LEU A 550 14.15 15.08 19.71
CA LEU A 550 12.98 15.39 18.89
C LEU A 550 12.48 16.81 19.17
N GLY A 551 12.41 17.63 18.13
CA GLY A 551 11.72 18.91 18.14
C GLY A 551 10.21 18.75 17.89
N GLU A 552 9.57 19.86 17.54
CA GLU A 552 8.15 19.90 17.21
C GLU A 552 7.83 19.04 15.97
N PRO A 553 6.63 18.43 15.93
CA PRO A 553 6.15 17.75 14.74
C PRO A 553 5.94 18.77 13.60
N ASP A 554 6.32 18.39 12.38
CA ASP A 554 5.96 19.14 11.19
C ASP A 554 4.49 18.90 10.78
N GLY A 555 4.06 19.49 9.67
CA GLY A 555 2.68 19.37 9.17
C GLY A 555 2.24 17.94 8.81
N GLN A 556 3.18 16.98 8.71
CA GLN A 556 2.89 15.55 8.53
C GLN A 556 3.00 14.76 9.85
N GLY A 557 3.10 15.45 10.98
CA GLY A 557 3.31 14.85 12.30
C GLY A 557 4.74 14.38 12.54
N ARG A 558 5.66 14.55 11.58
CA ARG A 558 7.03 14.05 11.67
C ARG A 558 7.86 14.99 12.52
N ARG A 559 8.41 14.49 13.62
CA ARG A 559 9.28 15.27 14.49
C ARG A 559 10.67 15.45 13.87
N ARG A 560 11.11 16.70 13.77
CA ARG A 560 12.45 17.03 13.26
C ARG A 560 13.49 16.75 14.34
N PRO A 561 14.62 16.11 14.00
CA PRO A 561 15.73 16.00 14.92
C PRO A 561 16.41 17.36 15.09
N VAL A 562 16.70 17.73 16.34
CA VAL A 562 17.38 18.97 16.72
C VAL A 562 18.70 18.59 17.38
N PRO A 563 19.86 19.06 16.88
CA PRO A 563 21.15 18.83 17.49
C PRO A 563 21.20 19.29 18.96
N VAL A 564 21.87 18.51 19.80
CA VAL A 564 22.21 18.87 21.18
C VAL A 564 23.64 19.42 21.15
N PRO A 565 23.87 20.69 21.54
CA PRO A 565 25.22 21.27 21.60
C PRO A 565 26.16 20.46 22.51
N ASP A 566 27.46 20.50 22.21
CA ASP A 566 28.54 19.90 23.01
C ASP A 566 28.35 18.40 23.33
N SER A 567 27.69 17.67 22.44
CA SER A 567 27.34 16.25 22.62
C SER A 567 28.09 15.31 21.67
N GLU A 568 29.16 15.80 21.06
CA GLU A 568 29.91 15.07 20.05
C GLU A 568 30.70 13.90 20.64
N PHE A 569 30.74 12.79 19.92
CA PHE A 569 31.54 11.62 20.25
C PHE A 569 31.93 10.85 18.98
N VAL A 570 32.97 10.02 19.07
CA VAL A 570 33.43 9.18 17.96
C VAL A 570 33.05 7.73 18.23
N MET A 571 32.37 7.10 17.28
CA MET A 571 32.08 5.66 17.27
C MET A 571 33.06 4.96 16.32
N PRO A 572 33.83 3.95 16.78
CA PRO A 572 34.68 3.16 15.90
C PRO A 572 33.89 2.43 14.82
N ALA A 573 34.41 2.42 13.59
CA ALA A 573 33.79 1.76 12.45
C ALA A 573 34.84 1.47 11.37
N ASP A 574 34.96 0.21 10.97
CA ASP A 574 35.82 -0.22 9.87
C ASP A 574 35.08 -0.14 8.52
N ALA A 575 33.75 -0.24 8.56
CA ALA A 575 32.88 -0.08 7.40
C ALA A 575 31.66 0.78 7.75
N VAL A 576 31.38 1.79 6.93
CA VAL A 576 30.24 2.69 7.07
C VAL A 576 29.32 2.50 5.87
N ILE A 577 28.05 2.14 6.10
CA ILE A 577 27.07 1.93 5.04
C ILE A 577 26.01 3.02 5.10
N MET A 578 25.91 3.85 4.06
CA MET A 578 24.98 4.97 3.96
C MET A 578 23.65 4.52 3.37
N ALA A 579 22.60 4.55 4.19
CA ALA A 579 21.25 4.10 3.87
C ALA A 579 20.22 5.22 4.06
N PHE A 580 20.49 6.41 3.50
CA PHE A 580 19.62 7.57 3.64
C PHE A 580 18.40 7.54 2.71
N GLY A 581 18.46 6.74 1.64
CA GLY A 581 17.40 6.55 0.63
C GLY A 581 17.89 6.93 -0.77
N PHE A 582 16.96 7.16 -1.70
CA PHE A 582 17.27 7.30 -3.13
C PHE A 582 16.64 8.54 -3.76
N HIS A 583 17.31 9.07 -4.78
CA HIS A 583 16.80 10.10 -5.67
C HIS A 583 16.54 9.55 -7.08
N PRO A 584 15.63 10.19 -7.84
CA PRO A 584 15.58 10.01 -9.28
C PRO A 584 16.95 10.27 -9.91
N HIS A 585 17.25 9.49 -10.95
CA HIS A 585 18.46 9.67 -11.76
C HIS A 585 18.06 10.39 -13.06
N GLY A 586 18.96 11.24 -13.56
CA GLY A 586 18.72 11.98 -14.80
C GLY A 586 18.67 11.02 -15.99
N MET A 587 17.72 11.24 -16.90
CA MET A 587 17.52 10.43 -18.10
C MET A 587 17.51 11.34 -19.32
N SER A 588 18.67 11.87 -19.70
CA SER A 588 18.82 12.80 -20.83
C SER A 588 18.29 12.21 -22.15
N TRP A 589 18.41 10.90 -22.34
CA TRP A 589 17.84 10.17 -23.49
C TRP A 589 16.31 10.22 -23.52
N LEU A 590 15.64 10.38 -22.37
CA LEU A 590 14.19 10.49 -22.27
C LEU A 590 13.74 11.95 -22.44
N GLU A 591 14.44 12.88 -21.79
CA GLU A 591 14.16 14.32 -21.88
C GLU A 591 14.32 14.87 -23.32
N SER A 592 15.33 14.37 -24.05
CA SER A 592 15.54 14.70 -25.47
C SER A 592 14.35 14.32 -26.38
N HIS A 593 13.47 13.43 -25.93
CA HIS A 593 12.26 13.02 -26.63
C HIS A 593 11.00 13.72 -26.09
N GLY A 594 11.16 14.88 -25.44
CA GLY A 594 10.05 15.75 -25.03
C GLY A 594 9.33 15.30 -23.76
N VAL A 595 9.92 14.39 -22.98
CA VAL A 595 9.39 13.98 -21.67
C VAL A 595 9.82 15.00 -20.60
N LYS A 596 8.83 15.59 -19.92
CA LYS A 596 9.06 16.53 -18.84
C LYS A 596 9.30 15.81 -17.52
N VAL A 597 10.14 16.40 -16.67
CA VAL A 597 10.33 15.99 -15.28
C VAL A 597 9.81 17.06 -14.32
N ASP A 598 9.51 16.68 -13.09
CA ASP A 598 9.18 17.60 -12.00
C ASP A 598 10.44 18.24 -11.38
N ASN A 599 10.24 19.13 -10.42
CA ASN A 599 11.33 19.84 -9.74
C ASN A 599 12.27 18.93 -8.92
N TRP A 600 11.91 17.66 -8.72
CA TRP A 600 12.70 16.65 -8.03
C TRP A 600 13.34 15.66 -9.02
N GLY A 601 13.20 15.88 -10.32
CA GLY A 601 13.73 15.02 -11.37
C GLY A 601 12.91 13.75 -11.62
N ARG A 602 11.67 13.66 -11.13
CA ARG A 602 10.76 12.53 -11.41
C ARG A 602 10.07 12.74 -12.74
N ILE A 603 9.77 11.66 -13.46
CA ILE A 603 9.01 11.75 -14.71
C ILE A 603 7.61 12.29 -14.41
N ALA A 604 7.20 13.36 -15.12
CA ALA A 604 5.87 13.93 -14.98
C ALA A 604 4.84 13.06 -15.72
N ALA A 605 4.27 12.10 -15.00
CA ALA A 605 3.15 11.26 -15.43
C ALA A 605 2.21 11.05 -14.23
N SER A 606 0.90 10.97 -14.46
CA SER A 606 -0.05 10.78 -13.36
C SER A 606 -1.23 9.93 -13.79
N VAL A 607 -1.92 9.34 -12.82
CA VAL A 607 -3.16 8.60 -13.06
C VAL A 607 -4.28 9.48 -13.64
N GLU A 608 -4.15 10.80 -13.56
CA GLU A 608 -5.11 11.80 -14.04
C GLU A 608 -4.72 12.40 -15.41
N SER A 609 -3.63 11.92 -16.03
CA SER A 609 -3.28 12.26 -17.42
C SER A 609 -4.42 11.85 -18.38
N GLU A 610 -4.48 12.44 -19.59
CA GLU A 610 -5.51 12.13 -20.60
C GLU A 610 -5.69 10.62 -20.77
N PHE A 611 -4.56 9.93 -20.91
CA PHE A 611 -4.45 8.51 -20.65
C PHE A 611 -3.62 8.30 -19.41
N ARG A 612 -4.06 7.41 -18.52
CA ARG A 612 -3.40 7.19 -17.23
C ARG A 612 -1.91 6.95 -17.41
N TYR A 613 -1.10 7.71 -16.68
CA TYR A 613 0.36 7.63 -16.67
C TYR A 613 1.05 7.93 -18.02
N GLN A 614 0.35 8.54 -18.96
CA GLN A 614 0.96 9.13 -20.15
C GLN A 614 1.84 10.32 -19.74
N THR A 615 3.03 10.39 -20.34
CA THR A 615 3.96 11.50 -20.18
C THR A 615 3.58 12.66 -21.12
N SER A 616 4.40 13.72 -21.15
CA SER A 616 4.26 14.78 -22.16
C SER A 616 4.55 14.33 -23.59
N ASN A 617 5.16 13.15 -23.79
CA ASN A 617 5.24 12.52 -25.10
C ASN A 617 4.07 11.52 -25.27
N PRO A 618 3.23 11.64 -26.31
CA PRO A 618 2.03 10.82 -26.46
C PRO A 618 2.27 9.30 -26.54
N LYS A 619 3.44 8.86 -27.07
CA LYS A 619 3.76 7.43 -27.18
C LYS A 619 4.44 6.87 -25.92
N ILE A 620 4.77 7.70 -24.93
CA ILE A 620 5.55 7.30 -23.76
C ILE A 620 4.70 7.39 -22.49
N PHE A 621 4.67 6.30 -21.76
CA PHE A 621 4.05 6.14 -20.44
C PHE A 621 5.12 5.86 -19.40
N ALA A 622 4.88 6.17 -18.13
CA ALA A 622 5.84 5.90 -17.06
C ALA A 622 5.14 5.59 -15.74
N GLY A 623 5.76 4.77 -14.89
CA GLY A 623 5.19 4.44 -13.59
C GLY A 623 6.21 3.87 -12.60
N GLY A 624 5.78 3.68 -11.36
CA GLY A 624 6.64 3.23 -10.27
C GLY A 624 7.55 4.34 -9.75
N ASP A 625 8.67 3.96 -9.13
CA ASP A 625 9.51 4.92 -8.41
C ASP A 625 10.08 6.04 -9.31
N ALA A 626 10.17 5.83 -10.63
CA ALA A 626 10.60 6.87 -11.58
C ALA A 626 9.62 8.06 -11.66
N VAL A 627 8.34 7.84 -11.35
CA VAL A 627 7.28 8.85 -11.31
C VAL A 627 7.02 9.28 -9.87
N ARG A 628 6.89 8.33 -8.95
CA ARG A 628 6.50 8.58 -7.57
C ARG A 628 7.65 9.02 -6.67
N GLY A 629 8.86 8.55 -6.95
CA GLY A 629 9.97 8.44 -5.99
C GLY A 629 9.95 7.09 -5.27
N ALA A 630 11.04 6.76 -4.59
CA ALA A 630 11.19 5.48 -3.87
C ALA A 630 10.01 5.23 -2.91
N ASP A 631 9.26 4.16 -3.18
CA ASP A 631 8.05 3.78 -2.45
C ASP A 631 7.90 2.24 -2.40
N LEU A 632 6.70 1.72 -2.17
CA LEU A 632 6.43 0.30 -2.01
C LEU A 632 6.35 -0.46 -3.34
N VAL A 633 6.75 -1.73 -3.32
CA VAL A 633 6.60 -2.67 -4.45
C VAL A 633 5.16 -2.67 -4.99
N VAL A 634 4.18 -2.74 -4.09
CA VAL A 634 2.76 -2.82 -4.45
C VAL A 634 2.22 -1.53 -5.07
N THR A 635 2.74 -0.36 -4.69
CA THR A 635 2.35 0.90 -5.34
C THR A 635 2.93 0.93 -6.74
N ALA A 636 4.20 0.59 -6.93
CA ALA A 636 4.81 0.49 -8.26
C ALA A 636 4.06 -0.47 -9.21
N MET A 637 3.63 -1.63 -8.70
CA MET A 637 2.78 -2.56 -9.47
C MET A 637 1.44 -1.94 -9.85
N ALA A 638 0.77 -1.26 -8.92
CA ALA A 638 -0.51 -0.60 -9.21
C ALA A 638 -0.36 0.47 -10.31
N GLU A 639 0.71 1.27 -10.26
CA GLU A 639 0.99 2.26 -11.33
C GLU A 639 1.26 1.59 -12.67
N GLY A 640 2.02 0.48 -12.69
CA GLY A 640 2.25 -0.31 -13.90
C GLY A 640 0.94 -0.83 -14.51
N ARG A 641 0.02 -1.34 -13.69
CA ARG A 641 -1.31 -1.79 -14.16
C ARG A 641 -2.15 -0.64 -14.70
N HIS A 642 -2.18 0.49 -13.99
CA HIS A 642 -2.91 1.66 -14.44
C HIS A 642 -2.34 2.25 -15.74
N ALA A 643 -1.02 2.26 -15.89
CA ALA A 643 -0.35 2.67 -17.11
C ALA A 643 -0.66 1.73 -18.27
N ALA A 644 -0.69 0.42 -18.05
CA ALA A 644 -1.13 -0.54 -19.07
C ALA A 644 -2.56 -0.26 -19.53
N GLN A 645 -3.49 0.06 -18.62
CA GLN A 645 -4.84 0.48 -19.02
C GLN A 645 -4.80 1.77 -19.86
N GLY A 646 -4.00 2.76 -19.47
CA GLY A 646 -3.82 3.99 -20.25
C GLY A 646 -3.24 3.72 -21.65
N ILE A 647 -2.30 2.79 -21.77
CA ILE A 647 -1.75 2.34 -23.06
C ILE A 647 -2.83 1.67 -23.90
N LEU A 648 -3.64 0.78 -23.32
CA LEU A 648 -4.73 0.11 -24.04
C LEU A 648 -5.75 1.13 -24.58
N ASP A 649 -6.14 2.10 -23.76
CA ASP A 649 -7.05 3.17 -24.14
C ASP A 649 -6.44 4.04 -25.27
N TRP A 650 -5.12 4.29 -25.23
CA TRP A 650 -4.37 5.02 -26.27
C TRP A 650 -4.33 4.27 -27.60
N LEU A 651 -4.04 2.97 -27.57
CA LEU A 651 -3.93 2.12 -28.76
C LEU A 651 -5.27 1.83 -29.44
N ALA A 652 -6.37 2.06 -28.73
CA ALA A 652 -7.74 1.92 -29.23
C ALA A 652 -8.27 3.17 -29.94
N LYS A 653 -7.59 4.32 -29.82
CA LYS A 653 -7.84 5.50 -30.66
C LYS A 653 -7.25 5.30 -32.05
#